data_AF-A0A975Y500-F1
#
_entry.id   AF-A0A975Y500-F1
#
_cell.length_a   1.000
_cell.length_b   1.000
_cell.length_c   1.000
_cell.angle_alpha   90.00
_cell.angle_beta   90.00
_cell.angle_gamma   90.00
#
_symmetry.space_group_name_H-M   'P 1'
#
loop_
_entity.id
_entity.type
_entity.pdbx_description
1 polymer ?
#
loop_
_entity_poly.entity_id
_entity_poly.type
_entity_poly.pdbx_seq_one_letter_code
_entity_poly.pdbx_strand_id
1 'polypeptide(L)'
;MSAMFTPDNSENIVTETCVNSDLIEINIIADYCQKSTAGKLLPDAFYIHILALHILDPLLQKYERLARDVAPQGAKATLVKFSLSKARISYLFYPDFDIDPHPALHTSIQVDLNTLAVSYRDYRDSENPPILHRKETFVTPDYPLYEQFAALTQAQEALGLLDNTRGIGTRDGWLRRLETHGVEIHGHNLIQKKNHVASNLTPKIQRHKAAIVRHDLSRPVRLAWEAGLFTQETTFFDYGCGHGGDVRRIGEMEFTSAGWDPYYSPHIPCTSADIVNLGFVINVIEDQSERREALVKAWELTQRVLLVSAQVLIADSKKGVVAYGDGVITNRNTFQKYYEQEELKIYIDQVLNVDAIPVALGVYFVFRDEAQAQLFRASRFRSRATTPKVRTSVKRFAEYQQLLQPLMAFVTERGRLPGSGELEQEEPICAEFGSLRRAFNVILQATNPEEWEAIAQQRRQDLMVYLALCQFSRRPKFATLAPEVQEDILGLFGSYKQAWLQADEMLHSLGNTELIIEHCQNSKIGKVFSSSLWVHISALQSLDPILRLYEGCASRTIGRLEAANVIKFHTKKPKISYLFYPEFDTEAHPLLLKAMEVDLRDLHVTYREYDTADDPPILHCKDALVTPDYYQYEKLVRLTRQEEDWGLFDDWRNIGNLSGWQRCLREHCAEIKHHKLTWMKDADPYKVKLLKSAINNRRKNRHKVTED
;
A
#
# COMPACT_ATOMS: atom_id res chain seq x y z
N MET A 1 -18.89 35.24 50.17
CA MET A 1 -17.84 35.32 51.20
C MET A 1 -18.02 34.11 52.10
N SER A 2 -17.34 33.00 51.78
CA SER A 2 -16.06 32.57 52.40
C SER A 2 -16.30 31.91 53.76
N ALA A 3 -15.79 30.74 54.10
CA ALA A 3 -15.09 29.66 53.39
C ALA A 3 -15.22 28.41 54.28
N MET A 4 -15.40 27.24 53.68
CA MET A 4 -15.41 25.93 54.35
C MET A 4 -13.98 25.39 54.46
N PHE A 5 -13.61 24.87 55.63
CA PHE A 5 -12.54 23.89 55.80
C PHE A 5 -12.81 23.07 57.07
N THR A 6 -13.04 21.77 56.91
CA THR A 6 -12.69 20.70 57.85
C THR A 6 -12.60 19.39 57.05
N PRO A 7 -11.66 18.49 57.37
CA PRO A 7 -11.27 17.35 56.55
C PRO A 7 -12.19 16.15 56.84
N ASP A 8 -12.58 15.41 55.81
CA ASP A 8 -13.44 14.23 55.97
C ASP A 8 -12.65 12.93 55.86
N ASN A 9 -13.01 12.03 56.76
CA ASN A 9 -12.56 10.65 56.88
C ASN A 9 -13.09 9.82 55.71
N SER A 10 -12.23 9.00 55.12
CA SER A 10 -12.69 7.77 54.46
C SER A 10 -11.61 6.69 54.52
N GLU A 11 -11.52 6.01 55.66
CA GLU A 11 -11.07 4.62 55.72
C GLU A 11 -12.19 3.69 55.24
N ASN A 12 -11.78 2.67 54.48
CA ASN A 12 -12.46 1.46 54.01
C ASN A 12 -12.77 1.42 52.51
N ILE A 13 -11.87 0.78 51.76
CA ILE A 13 -12.12 -0.51 51.10
C ILE A 13 -10.74 -1.20 50.97
N VAL A 14 -10.43 -2.08 51.91
CA VAL A 14 -9.45 -3.16 51.72
C VAL A 14 -10.26 -4.44 51.76
N THR A 15 -10.48 -5.06 50.60
CA THR A 15 -10.55 -6.51 50.42
C THR A 15 -10.68 -6.83 48.94
N GLU A 16 -9.98 -7.90 48.55
CA GLU A 16 -10.15 -8.67 47.31
C GLU A 16 -9.62 -8.08 45.99
N THR A 17 -8.36 -8.40 45.70
CA THR A 17 -8.06 -9.03 44.41
C THR A 17 -7.18 -10.26 44.61
N CYS A 18 -7.85 -11.40 44.56
CA CYS A 18 -7.26 -12.71 44.31
C CYS A 18 -6.44 -12.69 43.01
N VAL A 19 -5.22 -13.21 43.09
CA VAL A 19 -4.56 -14.12 42.13
C VAL A 19 -5.19 -14.18 40.73
N ASN A 20 -4.78 -13.28 39.83
CA ASN A 20 -4.59 -13.51 38.38
C ASN A 20 -4.34 -12.18 37.64
N SER A 21 -3.08 -11.78 37.46
CA SER A 21 -2.57 -10.98 36.33
C SER A 21 -1.17 -10.51 36.67
N ASP A 22 -0.15 -10.86 35.89
CA ASP A 22 1.12 -10.12 35.91
C ASP A 22 1.79 -10.23 34.52
N LEU A 23 1.00 -9.98 33.46
CA LEU A 23 1.56 -9.49 32.21
C LEU A 23 1.81 -8.00 32.42
N ILE A 24 3.04 -7.65 32.81
CA ILE A 24 3.43 -6.24 32.93
C ILE A 24 3.20 -5.58 31.58
N GLU A 25 2.33 -4.56 31.53
CA GLU A 25 1.98 -3.88 30.29
C GLU A 25 3.22 -3.24 29.66
N ILE A 26 3.46 -3.53 28.37
CA ILE A 26 4.65 -3.07 27.65
C ILE A 26 4.78 -1.54 27.62
N ASN A 27 3.66 -0.82 27.65
CA ASN A 27 3.63 0.64 27.68
C ASN A 27 4.26 1.20 28.97
N ILE A 28 4.06 0.50 30.10
CA ILE A 28 4.67 0.89 31.37
C ILE A 28 6.19 0.68 31.29
N ILE A 29 6.64 -0.48 30.81
CA ILE A 29 8.07 -0.74 30.61
C ILE A 29 8.70 0.32 29.70
N ALA A 30 8.02 0.68 28.62
CA ALA A 30 8.50 1.71 27.70
C ALA A 30 8.66 3.09 28.37
N ASP A 31 7.67 3.52 29.16
CA ASP A 31 7.72 4.77 29.92
C ASP A 31 8.89 4.80 30.91
N TYR A 32 9.12 3.71 31.65
CA TYR A 32 10.27 3.61 32.55
C TYR A 32 11.61 3.59 31.81
N CYS A 33 11.69 2.96 30.63
CA CYS A 33 12.88 3.01 29.79
C CYS A 33 13.17 4.44 29.28
N GLN A 34 12.13 5.20 28.91
CA GLN A 34 12.25 6.58 28.47
C GLN A 34 12.72 7.53 29.57
N LYS A 35 12.34 7.25 30.83
CA LYS A 35 12.74 8.02 32.01
C LYS A 35 14.11 7.63 32.58
N SER A 36 14.73 6.56 32.06
CA SER A 36 16.04 6.10 32.56
C SER A 36 17.12 7.15 32.31
N THR A 37 17.94 7.41 33.34
CA THR A 37 19.07 8.36 33.28
C THR A 37 20.36 7.72 32.77
N ALA A 38 20.36 6.40 32.56
CA ALA A 38 21.49 5.65 32.03
C ALA A 38 21.02 4.71 30.92
N GLY A 39 21.89 4.45 29.94
CA GLY A 39 21.59 3.63 28.77
C GLY A 39 21.13 4.45 27.56
N LYS A 40 21.14 3.80 26.40
CA LYS A 40 20.87 4.39 25.09
C LYS A 40 19.42 4.14 24.69
N LEU A 41 18.65 5.23 24.57
CA LEU A 41 17.29 5.21 24.07
C LEU A 41 17.26 5.42 22.55
N LEU A 42 16.54 4.55 21.84
CA LEU A 42 16.18 4.66 20.42
C LEU A 42 14.64 4.59 20.29
N PRO A 43 14.04 4.95 19.13
CA PRO A 43 12.59 5.01 18.98
C PRO A 43 11.83 3.72 19.34
N ASP A 44 12.42 2.55 19.09
CA ASP A 44 11.79 1.24 19.30
C ASP A 44 12.47 0.38 20.39
N ALA A 45 13.55 0.88 20.99
CA ALA A 45 14.40 0.09 21.87
C ALA A 45 15.21 0.92 22.86
N PHE A 46 15.46 0.34 24.02
CA PHE A 46 16.37 0.87 25.03
C PHE A 46 17.50 -0.13 25.31
N TYR A 47 18.74 0.33 25.39
CA TYR A 47 19.92 -0.51 25.57
C TYR A 47 20.72 -0.08 26.78
N ILE A 48 21.25 -1.03 27.54
CA ILE A 48 22.13 -0.75 28.67
C ILE A 48 23.20 -1.84 28.81
N HIS A 49 24.37 -1.45 29.30
CA HIS A 49 25.42 -2.39 29.65
C HIS A 49 25.02 -3.23 30.88
N ILE A 50 25.37 -4.52 30.90
CA ILE A 50 24.95 -5.45 31.96
C ILE A 50 25.38 -4.98 33.37
N LEU A 51 26.56 -4.35 33.47
CA LEU A 51 27.06 -3.81 34.73
C LEU A 51 26.20 -2.65 35.27
N ALA A 52 25.46 -1.96 34.41
CA ALA A 52 24.57 -0.85 34.79
C ALA A 52 23.11 -1.29 34.96
N LEU A 53 22.77 -2.58 34.90
CA LEU A 53 21.38 -3.03 35.14
C LEU A 53 20.89 -2.70 36.56
N HIS A 54 21.79 -2.75 37.55
CA HIS A 54 21.44 -2.56 38.96
C HIS A 54 21.00 -1.13 39.30
N ILE A 55 21.30 -0.15 38.44
CA ILE A 55 20.89 1.24 38.61
C ILE A 55 19.55 1.58 37.93
N LEU A 56 19.00 0.66 37.13
CA LEU A 56 17.68 0.86 36.52
C LEU A 56 16.58 0.85 37.59
N ASP A 57 15.41 1.37 37.24
CA ASP A 57 14.23 1.25 38.10
C ASP A 57 13.97 -0.23 38.48
N PRO A 58 13.61 -0.53 39.75
CA PRO A 58 13.32 -1.89 40.20
C PRO A 58 12.33 -2.65 39.32
N LEU A 59 11.39 -1.97 38.66
CA LEU A 59 10.46 -2.58 37.71
C LEU A 59 11.19 -3.13 36.48
N LEU A 60 12.11 -2.36 35.89
CA LEU A 60 12.91 -2.80 34.74
C LEU A 60 13.85 -3.95 35.13
N GLN A 61 14.40 -3.91 36.34
CA GLN A 61 15.20 -5.01 36.88
C GLN A 61 14.38 -6.30 37.06
N LYS A 62 13.15 -6.19 37.56
CA LYS A 62 12.22 -7.34 37.68
C LYS A 62 11.86 -7.88 36.30
N TYR A 63 11.56 -6.99 35.35
CA TYR A 63 11.16 -7.35 34.00
C TYR A 63 12.29 -8.07 33.24
N GLU A 64 13.52 -7.58 33.33
CA GLU A 64 14.67 -8.27 32.74
C GLU A 64 14.96 -9.60 33.45
N ARG A 65 14.76 -9.71 34.78
CA ARG A 65 14.95 -10.96 35.52
C ARG A 65 14.04 -12.08 35.01
N LEU A 66 12.78 -11.76 34.67
CA LEU A 66 11.86 -12.72 34.05
C LEU A 66 12.42 -13.29 32.74
N ALA A 67 13.08 -12.45 31.93
CA ALA A 67 13.70 -12.92 30.70
C ALA A 67 14.96 -13.75 30.98
N ARG A 68 15.74 -13.35 31.99
CA ARG A 68 16.98 -14.02 32.38
C ARG A 68 16.74 -15.44 32.88
N ASP A 69 15.67 -15.66 33.63
CA ASP A 69 15.31 -16.98 34.19
C ASP A 69 14.98 -18.00 33.09
N VAL A 70 14.59 -17.52 31.90
CA VAL A 70 14.28 -18.33 30.71
C VAL A 70 15.50 -18.48 29.78
N ALA A 71 16.43 -17.53 29.84
CA ALA A 71 17.62 -17.55 28.98
C ALA A 71 18.55 -18.75 29.30
N PRO A 72 19.30 -19.28 28.32
CA PRO A 72 20.20 -20.41 28.55
C PRO A 72 21.22 -20.13 29.67
N GLN A 73 21.35 -21.07 30.62
CA GLN A 73 22.32 -20.93 31.72
C GLN A 73 23.75 -20.80 31.18
N GLY A 74 24.50 -19.82 31.70
CA GLY A 74 25.87 -19.52 31.26
C GLY A 74 25.97 -18.64 30.02
N ALA A 75 24.85 -18.16 29.48
CA ALA A 75 24.86 -17.16 28.41
C ALA A 75 25.60 -15.89 28.85
N LYS A 76 26.58 -15.48 28.04
CA LYS A 76 27.28 -14.20 28.23
C LYS A 76 26.50 -13.09 27.55
N ALA A 77 26.45 -11.91 28.18
CA ALA A 77 25.85 -10.72 27.61
C ALA A 77 26.67 -9.49 28.02
N THR A 78 26.91 -8.62 27.06
CA THR A 78 27.54 -7.31 27.30
C THR A 78 26.46 -6.25 27.43
N LEU A 79 25.48 -6.26 26.52
CA LEU A 79 24.34 -5.35 26.53
C LEU A 79 23.02 -6.10 26.69
N VAL A 80 22.09 -5.46 27.38
CA VAL A 80 20.67 -5.84 27.44
C VAL A 80 19.86 -4.82 26.65
N LYS A 81 19.02 -5.33 25.75
CA LYS A 81 18.09 -4.55 24.93
C LYS A 81 16.66 -4.82 25.37
N PHE A 82 15.97 -3.76 25.78
CA PHE A 82 14.53 -3.72 26.00
C PHE A 82 13.83 -3.30 24.71
N SER A 83 12.85 -4.07 24.26
CA SER A 83 11.95 -3.61 23.19
C SER A 83 10.88 -2.70 23.79
N LEU A 84 10.62 -1.55 23.15
CA LEU A 84 9.60 -0.60 23.61
C LEU A 84 8.21 -0.89 23.03
N SER A 85 8.12 -1.79 22.05
CA SER A 85 6.88 -2.12 21.33
C SER A 85 6.43 -3.56 21.50
N LYS A 86 7.29 -4.45 22.02
CA LYS A 86 7.00 -5.87 22.21
C LYS A 86 7.51 -6.33 23.56
N ALA A 87 6.82 -7.29 24.17
CA ALA A 87 7.25 -7.91 25.42
C ALA A 87 8.48 -8.80 25.22
N ARG A 88 9.66 -8.18 25.05
CA ARG A 88 10.88 -8.85 24.62
C ARG A 88 12.13 -8.21 25.20
N ILE A 89 13.04 -9.07 25.65
CA ILE A 89 14.42 -8.73 26.02
C ILE A 89 15.38 -9.40 25.05
N SER A 90 16.49 -8.73 24.73
CA SER A 90 17.58 -9.34 23.97
C SER A 90 18.92 -9.14 24.68
N TYR A 91 19.69 -10.21 24.79
CA TYR A 91 21.04 -10.23 25.33
C TYR A 91 22.04 -10.26 24.17
N LEU A 92 22.91 -9.26 24.11
CA LEU A 92 23.89 -9.06 23.03
C LEU A 92 25.30 -9.19 23.58
N PHE A 93 26.09 -10.09 23.01
CA PHE A 93 27.45 -10.35 23.48
C PHE A 93 28.50 -9.78 22.52
N TYR A 94 29.30 -8.86 23.05
CA TYR A 94 30.44 -8.21 22.41
C TYR A 94 31.67 -8.52 23.27
N PRO A 95 32.46 -9.58 22.95
CA PRO A 95 33.57 -10.01 23.80
C PRO A 95 34.68 -8.94 23.89
N ASP A 96 34.88 -8.19 22.82
CA ASP A 96 35.92 -7.16 22.73
C ASP A 96 35.39 -5.76 23.05
N PHE A 97 34.31 -5.65 23.83
CA PHE A 97 33.64 -4.37 24.10
C PHE A 97 34.57 -3.29 24.64
N ASP A 98 35.54 -3.63 25.47
CA ASP A 98 36.48 -2.67 26.05
C ASP A 98 37.66 -2.36 25.12
N ILE A 99 38.08 -3.34 24.31
CA ILE A 99 39.34 -3.30 23.56
C ILE A 99 39.12 -2.76 22.14
N ASP A 100 38.09 -3.24 21.45
CA ASP A 100 37.77 -2.80 20.09
C ASP A 100 36.97 -1.49 20.16
N PRO A 101 37.35 -0.44 19.42
CA PRO A 101 36.55 0.78 19.30
C PRO A 101 35.13 0.53 18.76
N HIS A 102 34.96 -0.46 17.88
CA HIS A 102 33.68 -0.84 17.27
C HIS A 102 33.49 -2.37 17.28
N PRO A 103 33.29 -2.95 18.47
CA PRO A 103 33.29 -4.40 18.66
C PRO A 103 32.19 -5.06 17.81
N ALA A 104 32.52 -6.20 17.22
CA ALA A 104 31.56 -7.02 16.50
C ALA A 104 30.66 -7.82 17.46
N LEU A 105 29.38 -7.93 17.11
CA LEU A 105 28.44 -8.79 17.81
C LEU A 105 28.84 -10.25 17.58
N HIS A 106 29.04 -11.03 18.64
CA HIS A 106 29.30 -12.47 18.54
C HIS A 106 28.00 -13.28 18.61
N THR A 107 27.16 -13.00 19.59
CA THR A 107 25.91 -13.75 19.79
C THR A 107 24.77 -12.84 20.21
N SER A 108 23.56 -13.21 19.81
CA SER A 108 22.31 -12.57 20.23
C SER A 108 21.32 -13.61 20.71
N ILE A 109 20.81 -13.41 21.92
CA ILE A 109 19.74 -14.22 22.50
C ILE A 109 18.53 -13.31 22.65
N GLN A 110 17.36 -13.72 22.17
CA GLN A 110 16.12 -12.98 22.38
C GLN A 110 15.13 -13.86 23.12
N VAL A 111 14.52 -13.29 24.15
CA VAL A 111 13.50 -13.94 24.96
C VAL A 111 12.20 -13.17 24.78
N ASP A 112 11.18 -13.86 24.28
CA ASP A 112 9.82 -13.34 24.20
C ASP A 112 9.10 -13.64 25.52
N LEU A 113 8.72 -12.61 26.25
CA LEU A 113 8.21 -12.74 27.62
C LEU A 113 6.75 -13.21 27.68
N ASN A 114 6.01 -13.12 26.57
CA ASN A 114 4.64 -13.62 26.50
C ASN A 114 4.62 -15.13 26.25
N THR A 115 5.54 -15.62 25.42
CA THR A 115 5.57 -17.03 24.97
C THR A 115 6.67 -17.85 25.65
N LEU A 116 7.61 -17.18 26.33
CA LEU A 116 8.85 -17.74 26.87
C LEU A 116 9.73 -18.40 25.78
N ALA A 117 9.49 -18.08 24.51
CA ALA A 117 10.28 -18.58 23.41
C ALA A 117 11.66 -17.91 23.38
N VAL A 118 12.70 -18.71 23.23
CA VAL A 118 14.09 -18.26 23.12
C VAL A 118 14.58 -18.45 21.69
N SER A 119 15.16 -17.40 21.11
CA SER A 119 15.88 -17.47 19.84
C SER A 119 17.35 -17.13 20.03
N TYR A 120 18.23 -17.86 19.36
CA TYR A 120 19.67 -17.70 19.41
C TYR A 120 20.22 -17.43 18.00
N ARG A 121 21.17 -16.49 17.88
CA ARG A 121 21.91 -16.22 16.65
C ARG A 121 23.40 -16.08 16.95
N ASP A 122 24.21 -16.69 16.08
CA ASP A 122 25.66 -16.65 16.13
C ASP A 122 26.20 -15.88 14.92
N TYR A 123 27.14 -14.98 15.16
CA TYR A 123 27.75 -14.11 14.16
C TYR A 123 29.27 -14.29 14.08
N ARG A 124 29.85 -15.27 14.80
CA ARG A 124 31.31 -15.48 14.80
C ARG A 124 31.89 -15.79 13.43
N ASP A 125 31.14 -16.54 12.62
CA ASP A 125 31.53 -16.91 11.25
C ASP A 125 31.02 -15.89 10.20
N SER A 126 30.44 -14.77 10.63
CA SER A 126 29.96 -13.73 9.72
C SER A 126 31.15 -12.90 9.22
N GLU A 127 31.34 -12.84 7.90
CA GLU A 127 32.38 -11.98 7.29
C GLU A 127 32.10 -10.48 7.56
N ASN A 128 30.83 -10.09 7.61
CA ASN A 128 30.40 -8.70 7.85
C ASN A 128 29.43 -8.59 9.05
N PRO A 129 29.91 -8.78 10.29
CA PRO A 129 29.06 -8.79 11.47
C PRO A 129 28.52 -7.39 11.81
N PRO A 130 27.38 -7.30 12.51
CA PRO A 130 26.96 -6.04 13.13
C PRO A 130 28.01 -5.55 14.13
N ILE A 131 28.26 -4.25 14.14
CA ILE A 131 29.22 -3.62 15.06
C ILE A 131 28.54 -2.57 15.93
N LEU A 132 29.19 -2.19 17.02
CA LEU A 132 28.67 -1.22 17.97
C LEU A 132 29.36 0.15 17.82
N HIS A 133 28.59 1.24 17.90
CA HIS A 133 29.10 2.62 17.93
C HIS A 133 28.56 3.37 19.15
N ARG A 134 29.22 4.48 19.52
CA ARG A 134 28.85 5.34 20.65
C ARG A 134 28.79 4.57 21.96
N LYS A 135 29.88 3.87 22.29
CA LYS A 135 29.94 2.93 23.43
C LYS A 135 29.64 3.62 24.76
N GLU A 136 30.00 4.89 24.90
CA GLU A 136 29.73 5.73 26.08
C GLU A 136 28.23 5.83 26.39
N THR A 137 27.35 5.70 25.39
CA THR A 137 25.89 5.78 25.60
C THR A 137 25.30 4.55 26.31
N PHE A 138 26.01 3.43 26.37
CA PHE A 138 25.51 2.20 27.00
C PHE A 138 25.97 2.01 28.44
N VAL A 139 27.01 2.74 28.86
CA VAL A 139 27.64 2.63 30.17
C VAL A 139 27.37 3.89 31.00
N THR A 140 27.69 3.84 32.28
CA THR A 140 27.58 4.99 33.20
C THR A 140 28.86 5.83 33.19
N PRO A 141 28.83 7.10 33.62
CA PRO A 141 30.01 7.97 33.65
C PRO A 141 31.17 7.47 34.54
N ASP A 142 30.90 6.60 35.51
CA ASP A 142 31.91 5.94 36.37
C ASP A 142 32.54 4.70 35.73
N TYR A 143 32.12 4.31 34.52
CA TYR A 143 32.73 3.19 33.80
C TYR A 143 34.20 3.51 33.46
N PRO A 144 35.17 2.63 33.73
CA PRO A 144 36.61 2.95 33.63
C PRO A 144 37.08 3.51 32.27
N LEU A 145 36.40 3.15 31.18
CA LEU A 145 36.72 3.58 29.82
C LEU A 145 35.73 4.63 29.26
N TYR A 146 34.84 5.17 30.08
CA TYR A 146 33.79 6.12 29.64
C TYR A 146 34.39 7.31 28.88
N GLU A 147 35.36 8.01 29.48
CA GLU A 147 36.01 9.18 28.88
C GLU A 147 36.70 8.84 27.55
N GLN A 148 37.32 7.67 27.45
CA GLN A 148 37.96 7.22 26.22
C GLN A 148 36.94 6.96 25.10
N PHE A 149 35.80 6.34 25.43
CA PHE A 149 34.72 6.10 24.46
C PHE A 149 34.06 7.41 24.02
N ALA A 150 33.81 8.33 24.97
CA ALA A 150 33.22 9.63 24.69
C ALA A 150 34.14 10.48 23.81
N ALA A 151 35.44 10.51 24.09
CA ALA A 151 36.43 11.22 23.27
C ALA A 151 36.49 10.69 21.84
N LEU A 152 36.46 9.37 21.64
CA LEU A 152 36.41 8.77 20.32
C LEU A 152 35.12 9.16 19.58
N THR A 153 33.96 9.08 20.24
CA THR A 153 32.68 9.47 19.64
C THR A 153 32.70 10.95 19.23
N GLN A 154 33.17 11.85 20.08
CA GLN A 154 33.29 13.28 19.76
C GLN A 154 34.21 13.52 18.55
N ALA A 155 35.35 12.83 18.47
CA ALA A 155 36.26 12.93 17.33
C ALA A 155 35.62 12.44 16.02
N GLN A 156 34.79 11.39 16.10
CA GLN A 156 34.07 10.86 14.95
C GLN A 156 32.94 11.77 14.49
N GLU A 157 32.21 12.39 15.42
CA GLU A 157 31.16 13.37 15.13
C GLU A 157 31.74 14.64 14.51
N ALA A 158 32.87 15.14 15.02
CA ALA A 158 33.55 16.30 14.47
C ALA A 158 33.98 16.10 13.00
N LEU A 159 34.23 14.86 12.58
CA LEU A 159 34.56 14.49 11.19
C LEU A 159 33.35 13.99 10.38
N GLY A 160 32.14 14.01 10.94
CA GLY A 160 30.92 13.56 10.27
C GLY A 160 30.85 12.04 10.02
N LEU A 161 31.69 11.23 10.69
CA LEU A 161 31.69 9.78 10.52
C LEU A 161 30.40 9.11 11.02
N LEU A 162 29.73 9.74 11.99
CA LEU A 162 28.46 9.27 12.55
C LEU A 162 27.24 9.96 11.91
N ASP A 163 27.45 10.85 10.93
CA ASP A 163 26.37 11.48 10.18
C ASP A 163 25.72 10.45 9.24
N ASN A 164 24.39 10.46 9.18
CA ASN A 164 23.58 9.48 8.46
C ASN A 164 23.96 8.03 8.84
N THR A 165 23.34 7.53 9.91
CA THR A 165 23.61 6.22 10.51
C THR A 165 23.26 5.02 9.60
N ARG A 166 22.69 5.25 8.41
CA ARG A 166 22.43 4.18 7.44
C ARG A 166 23.75 3.64 6.88
N GLY A 167 23.97 2.34 7.06
CA GLY A 167 25.10 1.61 6.48
C GLY A 167 26.37 1.54 7.33
N ILE A 168 26.45 2.25 8.48
CA ILE A 168 27.63 2.15 9.36
C ILE A 168 27.57 0.96 10.33
N GLY A 169 26.38 0.41 10.59
CA GLY A 169 26.17 -0.64 11.62
C GLY A 169 26.76 -2.02 11.33
N THR A 170 27.55 -2.19 10.26
CA THR A 170 28.24 -3.44 9.91
C THR A 170 29.72 -3.17 9.68
N ARG A 171 30.60 -4.14 9.99
CA ARG A 171 32.06 -3.99 9.89
C ARG A 171 32.52 -3.39 8.56
N ASP A 172 32.09 -3.94 7.43
CA ASP A 172 32.52 -3.48 6.11
C ASP A 172 32.04 -2.07 5.80
N GLY A 173 30.81 -1.75 6.21
CA GLY A 173 30.22 -0.43 6.02
C GLY A 173 31.00 0.64 6.79
N TRP A 174 31.48 0.30 7.98
CA TRP A 174 32.32 1.17 8.80
C TRP A 174 33.75 1.31 8.28
N LEU A 175 34.40 0.22 7.87
CA LEU A 175 35.73 0.29 7.26
C LEU A 175 35.73 1.17 6.00
N ARG A 176 34.70 1.05 5.16
CA ARG A 176 34.50 1.94 4.00
C ARG A 176 34.28 3.40 4.38
N ARG A 177 33.56 3.65 5.49
CA ARG A 177 33.35 5.02 6.01
C ARG A 177 34.67 5.66 6.42
N LEU A 178 35.50 4.93 7.16
CA LEU A 178 36.85 5.38 7.55
C LEU A 178 37.73 5.65 6.34
N GLU A 179 37.73 4.73 5.36
CA GLU A 179 38.47 4.89 4.11
C GLU A 179 38.04 6.13 3.32
N THR A 180 36.73 6.38 3.19
CA THR A 180 36.18 7.54 2.48
C THR A 180 36.64 8.87 3.11
N HIS A 181 36.75 8.91 4.44
CA HIS A 181 37.18 10.10 5.18
C HIS A 181 38.71 10.15 5.36
N GLY A 182 39.44 9.17 4.82
CA GLY A 182 40.89 9.13 4.88
C GLY A 182 41.49 8.98 6.27
N VAL A 183 40.72 8.36 7.17
CA VAL A 183 41.09 8.17 8.57
C VAL A 183 41.16 6.69 8.92
N GLU A 184 41.85 6.38 9.99
CA GLU A 184 41.92 5.06 10.60
C GLU A 184 41.81 5.18 12.11
N ILE A 185 41.45 4.08 12.77
CA ILE A 185 41.35 4.04 14.23
C ILE A 185 42.47 3.17 14.76
N HIS A 186 43.34 3.73 15.58
CA HIS A 186 44.37 2.97 16.32
C HIS A 186 44.02 3.04 17.82
N GLY A 187 43.64 1.89 18.40
CA GLY A 187 43.03 1.84 19.73
C GLY A 187 41.68 2.56 19.73
N HIS A 188 41.51 3.58 20.58
CA HIS A 188 40.33 4.46 20.59
C HIS A 188 40.67 5.88 20.13
N ASN A 189 41.69 6.03 19.27
CA ASN A 189 42.08 7.31 18.70
C ASN A 189 41.88 7.31 17.18
N LEU A 190 41.32 8.40 16.68
CA LEU A 190 41.11 8.61 15.25
C LEU A 190 42.33 9.34 14.66
N ILE A 191 42.95 8.75 13.64
CA ILE A 191 44.20 9.23 13.03
C ILE A 191 43.99 9.46 11.54
N GLN A 192 44.52 10.56 11.02
CA GLN A 192 44.51 10.86 9.59
C GLN A 192 45.63 10.09 8.86
N LYS A 193 45.32 9.41 7.75
CA LYS A 193 46.32 8.66 6.98
C LYS A 193 47.33 9.60 6.30
N LYS A 194 48.63 9.39 6.55
CA LYS A 194 49.74 10.24 6.07
C LYS A 194 49.90 10.35 4.54
N ASN A 195 49.22 9.50 3.76
CA ASN A 195 49.25 9.51 2.28
C ASN A 195 47.90 9.88 1.65
N HIS A 196 47.04 10.61 2.36
CA HIS A 196 45.84 11.15 1.74
C HIS A 196 46.20 12.37 0.88
N VAL A 197 46.59 12.11 -0.37
CA VAL A 197 46.30 13.06 -1.44
C VAL A 197 44.78 13.22 -1.39
N ALA A 198 44.29 14.45 -1.19
CA ALA A 198 42.87 14.75 -1.27
C ALA A 198 42.39 14.47 -2.69
N SER A 199 42.13 13.19 -2.97
CA SER A 199 41.40 12.78 -4.13
C SER A 199 39.95 13.08 -3.81
N ASN A 200 39.39 14.08 -4.48
CA ASN A 200 37.96 14.22 -4.67
C ASN A 200 37.46 13.01 -5.48
N LEU A 201 37.52 11.81 -4.90
CA LEU A 201 36.85 10.62 -5.41
C LEU A 201 35.42 10.66 -4.88
N THR A 202 34.65 11.66 -5.29
CA THR A 202 33.21 11.42 -5.50
C THR A 202 33.15 10.22 -6.45
N PRO A 203 32.61 9.06 -6.05
CA PRO A 203 32.45 7.94 -6.95
C PRO A 203 31.72 8.46 -8.18
N LYS A 204 32.31 8.28 -9.37
CA LYS A 204 31.69 8.75 -10.62
C LYS A 204 30.42 7.94 -10.84
N ILE A 205 29.27 8.48 -10.42
CA ILE A 205 27.99 7.82 -10.54
C ILE A 205 27.62 7.72 -12.01
N GLN A 206 27.42 6.49 -12.47
CA GLN A 206 27.11 6.18 -13.86
C GLN A 206 25.60 6.11 -14.05
N ARG A 207 24.90 7.23 -13.86
CA ARG A 207 23.41 7.32 -13.89
C ARG A 207 22.80 6.63 -15.12
N HIS A 208 23.42 6.78 -16.29
CA HIS A 208 22.99 6.15 -17.54
C HIS A 208 22.82 4.63 -17.43
N LYS A 209 23.58 3.94 -16.57
CA LYS A 209 23.45 2.48 -16.36
C LYS A 209 22.20 2.05 -15.57
N ALA A 210 21.47 3.00 -14.98
CA ALA A 210 20.19 2.72 -14.33
C ALA A 210 19.04 2.63 -15.34
N ALA A 211 19.21 3.14 -16.57
CA ALA A 211 18.21 3.01 -17.62
C ALA A 211 18.12 1.55 -18.08
N ILE A 212 16.90 1.00 -18.08
CA ILE A 212 16.62 -0.39 -18.47
C ILE A 212 15.95 -0.40 -19.83
N VAL A 213 16.46 -1.25 -20.74
CA VAL A 213 15.76 -1.58 -21.99
C VAL A 213 14.56 -2.46 -21.65
N ARG A 214 13.37 -1.96 -21.95
CA ARG A 214 12.08 -2.65 -21.72
C ARG A 214 11.37 -2.84 -23.05
N HIS A 215 10.45 -3.81 -23.12
CA HIS A 215 9.65 -4.10 -24.32
C HIS A 215 8.26 -3.47 -24.30
N ASP A 216 7.76 -3.09 -23.13
CA ASP A 216 6.45 -2.46 -22.93
C ASP A 216 6.58 -0.98 -22.52
N LEU A 217 5.46 -0.25 -22.47
CA LEU A 217 5.40 1.09 -21.89
C LEU A 217 5.88 1.08 -20.43
N SER A 218 6.59 2.14 -20.01
CA SER A 218 6.92 2.32 -18.60
C SER A 218 5.66 2.44 -17.77
N ARG A 219 5.80 2.06 -16.50
CA ARG A 219 4.72 2.06 -15.53
C ARG A 219 3.93 3.38 -15.44
N PRO A 220 4.54 4.57 -15.29
CA PRO A 220 3.78 5.82 -15.26
C PRO A 220 3.01 6.07 -16.57
N VAL A 221 3.62 5.79 -17.73
CA VAL A 221 3.00 6.02 -19.04
C VAL A 221 1.85 5.06 -19.30
N ARG A 222 2.02 3.77 -18.96
CA ARG A 222 0.94 2.77 -19.03
C ARG A 222 -0.25 3.14 -18.15
N LEU A 223 -0.02 3.61 -16.92
CA LEU A 223 -1.10 4.05 -16.04
C LEU A 223 -1.82 5.29 -16.61
N ALA A 224 -1.11 6.19 -17.27
CA ALA A 224 -1.71 7.36 -17.93
C ALA A 224 -2.56 6.95 -19.14
N TRP A 225 -2.11 5.94 -19.90
CA TRP A 225 -2.87 5.32 -20.98
C TRP A 225 -4.15 4.65 -20.47
N GLU A 226 -4.04 3.77 -19.48
CA GLU A 226 -5.18 3.08 -18.85
C GLU A 226 -6.19 4.06 -18.22
N ALA A 227 -5.70 5.22 -17.76
CA ALA A 227 -6.51 6.32 -17.25
C ALA A 227 -7.23 7.15 -18.34
N GLY A 228 -6.97 6.89 -19.62
CA GLY A 228 -7.56 7.65 -20.73
C GLY A 228 -7.07 9.09 -20.85
N LEU A 229 -5.86 9.40 -20.35
CA LEU A 229 -5.29 10.76 -20.45
C LEU A 229 -4.85 11.11 -21.87
N PHE A 230 -4.58 10.11 -22.71
CA PHE A 230 -4.25 10.29 -24.11
C PHE A 230 -5.54 10.39 -24.94
N THR A 231 -5.87 11.60 -25.37
CA THR A 231 -6.95 11.89 -26.34
C THR A 231 -6.37 12.16 -27.72
N GLN A 232 -7.18 12.12 -28.78
CA GLN A 232 -6.74 12.52 -30.13
C GLN A 232 -5.95 13.85 -30.06
N GLU A 233 -4.81 13.91 -30.75
CA GLU A 233 -3.87 15.06 -30.79
C GLU A 233 -3.00 15.30 -29.54
N THR A 234 -3.10 14.46 -28.49
CA THR A 234 -2.26 14.62 -27.28
C THR A 234 -0.77 14.56 -27.63
N THR A 235 -0.01 15.55 -27.18
CA THR A 235 1.46 15.58 -27.31
C THR A 235 2.13 14.96 -26.07
N PHE A 236 3.21 14.20 -26.29
CA PHE A 236 3.94 13.50 -25.23
C PHE A 236 5.43 13.86 -25.22
N PHE A 237 5.99 14.14 -24.03
CA PHE A 237 7.42 14.36 -23.85
C PHE A 237 7.99 13.53 -22.71
N ASP A 238 9.07 12.79 -22.95
CA ASP A 238 9.74 11.96 -21.94
C ASP A 238 11.04 12.62 -21.47
N TYR A 239 11.05 13.16 -20.24
CA TYR A 239 12.19 13.83 -19.63
C TYR A 239 13.05 12.81 -18.86
N GLY A 240 14.23 12.50 -19.40
CA GLY A 240 15.06 11.38 -18.96
C GLY A 240 14.66 10.06 -19.64
N CYS A 241 14.43 10.09 -20.96
CA CYS A 241 13.86 8.98 -21.72
C CYS A 241 14.75 7.72 -21.82
N GLY A 242 16.02 7.81 -21.39
CA GLY A 242 17.00 6.73 -21.53
C GLY A 242 17.11 6.26 -22.98
N HIS A 243 16.83 4.99 -23.22
CA HIS A 243 16.85 4.40 -24.57
C HIS A 243 15.66 4.81 -25.47
N GLY A 244 14.75 5.69 -25.02
CA GLY A 244 13.64 6.21 -25.82
C GLY A 244 12.50 5.21 -26.05
N GLY A 245 12.34 4.23 -25.16
CA GLY A 245 11.34 3.16 -25.31
C GLY A 245 9.90 3.66 -25.27
N ASP A 246 9.56 4.57 -24.37
CA ASP A 246 8.20 5.11 -24.27
C ASP A 246 7.88 6.03 -25.44
N VAL A 247 8.83 6.91 -25.79
CA VAL A 247 8.74 7.79 -26.97
C VAL A 247 8.38 6.99 -28.22
N ARG A 248 9.12 5.91 -28.51
CA ARG A 248 8.87 5.08 -29.68
C ARG A 248 7.46 4.49 -29.71
N ARG A 249 7.03 3.87 -28.61
CA ARG A 249 5.73 3.18 -28.53
C ARG A 249 4.55 4.14 -28.59
N ILE A 250 4.66 5.30 -27.94
CA ILE A 250 3.65 6.34 -28.04
C ILE A 250 3.58 6.88 -29.47
N GLY A 251 4.71 7.02 -30.15
CA GLY A 251 4.75 7.33 -31.59
C GLY A 251 4.13 6.26 -32.48
N GLU A 252 4.34 4.97 -32.17
CA GLU A 252 3.70 3.83 -32.86
C GLU A 252 2.17 3.82 -32.66
N MET A 253 1.67 4.45 -31.60
CA MET A 253 0.24 4.70 -31.35
C MET A 253 -0.28 5.99 -32.02
N GLU A 254 0.49 6.56 -32.95
CA GLU A 254 0.16 7.77 -33.74
C GLU A 254 0.09 9.09 -32.95
N PHE A 255 0.70 9.15 -31.76
CA PHE A 255 0.83 10.40 -31.00
C PHE A 255 2.14 11.12 -31.28
N THR A 256 2.09 12.45 -31.31
CA THR A 256 3.30 13.28 -31.35
C THR A 256 4.11 13.08 -30.08
N SER A 257 5.30 12.49 -30.20
CA SER A 257 6.15 12.15 -29.07
C SER A 257 7.60 12.55 -29.28
N ALA A 258 8.23 13.04 -28.22
CA ALA A 258 9.66 13.34 -28.17
C ALA A 258 10.22 12.99 -26.79
N GLY A 259 11.54 12.95 -26.65
CA GLY A 259 12.16 12.74 -25.34
C GLY A 259 13.61 13.17 -25.32
N TRP A 260 14.06 13.57 -24.14
CA TRP A 260 15.42 14.01 -23.89
C TRP A 260 16.05 13.15 -22.81
N ASP A 261 17.34 12.87 -22.95
CA ASP A 261 18.14 12.21 -21.91
C ASP A 261 19.55 12.78 -21.93
N PRO A 262 20.16 13.13 -20.78
CA PRO A 262 21.46 13.78 -20.73
C PRO A 262 22.59 12.91 -21.32
N TYR A 263 22.40 11.60 -21.43
CA TYR A 263 23.39 10.67 -21.99
C TYR A 263 22.97 10.11 -23.34
N TYR A 264 21.75 9.57 -23.44
CA TYR A 264 21.30 8.82 -24.62
C TYR A 264 20.71 9.70 -25.71
N SER A 265 20.20 10.89 -25.38
CA SER A 265 19.58 11.81 -26.34
C SER A 265 19.84 13.28 -25.98
N PRO A 266 21.10 13.70 -25.80
CA PRO A 266 21.43 15.04 -25.27
C PRO A 266 21.14 16.17 -26.26
N HIS A 267 21.06 15.86 -27.55
CA HIS A 267 20.88 16.82 -28.64
C HIS A 267 19.41 17.11 -28.98
N ILE A 268 18.46 16.32 -28.44
CA ILE A 268 17.04 16.55 -28.69
C ILE A 268 16.60 17.72 -27.79
N PRO A 269 16.01 18.80 -28.35
CA PRO A 269 15.56 19.92 -27.52
C PRO A 269 14.44 19.48 -26.58
N CYS A 270 14.45 20.03 -25.37
CA CYS A 270 13.30 19.92 -24.47
C CYS A 270 12.16 20.78 -25.00
N THR A 271 11.00 20.18 -25.29
CA THR A 271 9.82 20.85 -25.83
C THR A 271 8.62 20.65 -24.92
N SER A 272 7.75 21.63 -24.85
CA SER A 272 6.49 21.51 -24.12
C SER A 272 5.58 20.44 -24.73
N ALA A 273 4.83 19.74 -23.86
CA ALA A 273 3.86 18.73 -24.26
C ALA A 273 2.68 18.69 -23.28
N ASP A 274 1.54 18.18 -23.75
CA ASP A 274 0.35 17.92 -22.93
C ASP A 274 0.68 17.01 -21.76
N ILE A 275 1.35 15.90 -22.04
CA ILE A 275 1.81 14.94 -21.05
C ILE A 275 3.33 14.91 -21.02
N VAL A 276 3.91 15.22 -19.87
CA VAL A 276 5.36 15.06 -19.63
C VAL A 276 5.58 13.91 -18.67
N ASN A 277 6.49 13.00 -19.00
CA ASN A 277 6.92 11.93 -18.11
C ASN A 277 8.27 12.24 -17.47
N LEU A 278 8.35 12.19 -16.15
CA LEU A 278 9.58 12.18 -15.36
C LEU A 278 9.69 10.82 -14.67
N GLY A 279 9.87 9.78 -15.50
CA GLY A 279 9.75 8.39 -15.10
C GLY A 279 11.04 7.81 -14.49
N PHE A 280 11.06 7.57 -13.18
CA PHE A 280 12.20 6.98 -12.46
C PHE A 280 13.51 7.78 -12.53
N VAL A 281 13.44 9.09 -12.80
CA VAL A 281 14.59 9.97 -12.93
C VAL A 281 15.05 10.52 -11.58
N ILE A 282 14.13 11.03 -10.78
CA ILE A 282 14.47 11.68 -9.49
C ILE A 282 15.08 10.70 -8.48
N ASN A 283 14.91 9.38 -8.65
CA ASN A 283 15.58 8.39 -7.82
C ASN A 283 17.00 8.07 -8.26
N VAL A 284 17.45 8.44 -9.46
CA VAL A 284 18.83 8.17 -9.92
C VAL A 284 19.74 9.39 -9.83
N ILE A 285 19.20 10.56 -9.48
CA ILE A 285 19.95 11.80 -9.25
C ILE A 285 20.35 11.88 -7.77
N GLU A 286 21.65 11.82 -7.50
CA GLU A 286 22.23 11.89 -6.15
C GLU A 286 22.21 13.29 -5.54
N ASP A 287 22.37 14.32 -6.38
CA ASP A 287 22.37 15.71 -5.92
C ASP A 287 20.95 16.21 -5.73
N GLN A 288 20.62 16.68 -4.52
CA GLN A 288 19.26 17.09 -4.19
C GLN A 288 18.84 18.36 -4.94
N SER A 289 19.78 19.26 -5.24
CA SER A 289 19.50 20.50 -5.97
C SER A 289 19.20 20.21 -7.44
N GLU A 290 20.00 19.36 -8.08
CA GLU A 290 19.77 18.90 -9.45
C GLU A 290 18.47 18.09 -9.55
N ARG A 291 18.16 17.27 -8.54
CA ARG A 291 16.90 16.51 -8.49
C ARG A 291 15.69 17.45 -8.43
N ARG A 292 15.78 18.53 -7.64
CA ARG A 292 14.76 19.58 -7.57
C ARG A 292 14.64 20.28 -8.92
N GLU A 293 15.76 20.65 -9.53
CA GLU A 293 15.80 21.33 -10.83
C GLU A 293 15.19 20.48 -11.95
N ALA A 294 15.49 19.18 -12.00
CA ALA A 294 14.92 18.25 -12.96
C ALA A 294 13.38 18.17 -12.84
N LEU A 295 12.86 18.12 -11.60
CA LEU A 295 11.43 18.12 -11.35
C LEU A 295 10.76 19.43 -11.79
N VAL A 296 11.39 20.58 -11.49
CA VAL A 296 10.89 21.90 -11.92
C VAL A 296 10.91 22.04 -13.44
N LYS A 297 11.99 21.64 -14.12
CA LYS A 297 12.09 21.69 -15.59
C LYS A 297 11.06 20.80 -16.27
N ALA A 298 10.86 19.57 -15.78
CA ALA A 298 9.82 18.70 -16.32
C ALA A 298 8.42 19.32 -16.15
N TRP A 299 8.17 19.96 -15.00
CA TRP A 299 6.94 20.71 -14.78
C TRP A 299 6.77 21.88 -15.76
N GLU A 300 7.80 22.69 -15.99
CA GLU A 300 7.77 23.81 -16.93
C GLU A 300 7.37 23.41 -18.35
N LEU A 301 7.77 22.22 -18.80
CA LEU A 301 7.39 21.66 -20.11
C LEU A 301 5.94 21.14 -20.15
N THR A 302 5.33 20.91 -19.00
CA THR A 302 4.00 20.28 -18.89
C THR A 302 2.89 21.28 -19.18
N GLN A 303 2.04 20.97 -20.17
CA GLN A 303 0.83 21.76 -20.48
C GLN A 303 -0.43 21.24 -19.77
N ARG A 304 -0.59 19.92 -19.60
CA ARG A 304 -1.77 19.32 -18.93
C ARG A 304 -1.40 18.49 -17.70
N VAL A 305 -0.60 17.43 -17.87
CA VAL A 305 -0.30 16.47 -16.79
C VAL A 305 1.17 16.06 -16.76
N LEU A 306 1.80 16.18 -15.59
CA LEU A 306 3.13 15.66 -15.32
C LEU A 306 3.00 14.30 -14.63
N LEU A 307 3.63 13.28 -15.20
CA LEU A 307 3.76 11.95 -14.60
C LEU A 307 5.09 11.91 -13.83
N VAL A 308 5.04 11.73 -12.52
CA VAL A 308 6.24 11.59 -11.69
C VAL A 308 6.29 10.19 -11.11
N SER A 309 7.42 9.50 -11.26
CA SER A 309 7.60 8.22 -10.58
C SER A 309 9.00 8.00 -10.04
N ALA A 310 9.08 7.25 -8.95
CA ALA A 310 10.32 6.86 -8.31
C ALA A 310 10.19 5.49 -7.63
N GLN A 311 11.31 4.86 -7.31
CA GLN A 311 11.30 3.61 -6.55
C GLN A 311 10.93 3.87 -5.10
N VAL A 312 9.99 3.07 -4.57
CA VAL A 312 9.56 3.12 -3.17
C VAL A 312 10.24 2.00 -2.39
N LEU A 313 10.61 2.28 -1.14
CA LEU A 313 11.20 1.30 -0.23
C LEU A 313 10.18 0.20 0.10
N ILE A 314 10.52 -1.03 -0.24
CA ILE A 314 9.77 -2.23 0.16
C ILE A 314 10.68 -2.97 1.14
N ALA A 315 10.18 -3.26 2.35
CA ALA A 315 10.97 -3.62 3.53
C ALA A 315 11.88 -4.86 3.43
N ASP A 316 11.90 -5.58 2.30
CA ASP A 316 12.61 -6.86 2.11
C ASP A 316 13.89 -6.82 1.24
N SER A 317 14.33 -5.69 0.71
CA SER A 317 15.53 -5.64 -0.13
C SER A 317 16.85 -5.48 0.65
N LYS A 318 17.15 -6.41 1.57
CA LYS A 318 18.43 -6.46 2.30
C LYS A 318 19.48 -7.35 1.59
N LYS A 319 20.06 -6.91 0.47
CA LYS A 319 21.32 -7.49 -0.06
C LYS A 319 22.25 -6.46 -0.71
N GLY A 320 23.40 -6.22 -0.09
CA GLY A 320 24.63 -5.74 -0.77
C GLY A 320 24.69 -4.28 -1.19
N VAL A 321 24.05 -3.37 -0.46
CA VAL A 321 23.83 -1.98 -0.90
C VAL A 321 24.69 -0.99 -0.09
N VAL A 322 25.42 -0.08 -0.76
CA VAL A 322 26.26 0.96 -0.13
C VAL A 322 25.45 2.25 0.03
N ALA A 323 25.30 2.80 1.23
CA ALA A 323 24.62 4.09 1.41
C ALA A 323 25.45 5.25 0.81
N TYR A 324 24.82 6.17 0.09
CA TYR A 324 25.44 7.38 -0.48
C TYR A 324 24.40 8.51 -0.47
N GLY A 325 24.71 9.67 0.11
CA GLY A 325 23.72 10.75 0.28
C GLY A 325 22.46 10.27 1.01
N ASP A 326 21.29 10.53 0.43
CA ASP A 326 19.99 10.05 0.92
C ASP A 326 19.49 8.77 0.22
N GLY A 327 20.35 8.13 -0.57
CA GLY A 327 20.07 6.91 -1.30
C GLY A 327 21.21 5.90 -1.17
N VAL A 328 21.37 5.09 -2.22
CA VAL A 328 22.34 4.01 -2.24
C VAL A 328 23.08 3.91 -3.56
N ILE A 329 24.35 3.51 -3.53
CA ILE A 329 25.10 3.10 -4.71
C ILE A 329 24.92 1.59 -4.89
N THR A 330 24.49 1.21 -6.09
CA THR A 330 24.37 -0.20 -6.51
C THR A 330 25.71 -0.76 -6.97
N ASN A 331 25.82 -2.08 -7.11
CA ASN A 331 27.00 -2.76 -7.67
C ASN A 331 27.35 -2.32 -9.11
N ARG A 332 26.46 -1.60 -9.81
CA ARG A 332 26.69 -1.02 -11.13
C ARG A 332 27.24 0.41 -11.10
N ASN A 333 27.61 0.92 -9.91
CA ASN A 333 27.98 2.31 -9.67
C ASN A 333 26.87 3.32 -10.08
N THR A 334 25.60 2.93 -9.92
CA THR A 334 24.45 3.83 -10.07
C THR A 334 23.96 4.28 -8.71
N PHE A 335 23.49 5.53 -8.59
CA PHE A 335 22.76 5.98 -7.42
C PHE A 335 21.29 5.58 -7.52
N GLN A 336 20.69 5.24 -6.38
CA GLN A 336 19.29 4.88 -6.26
C GLN A 336 18.75 5.38 -4.92
N LYS A 337 17.80 6.32 -4.93
CA LYS A 337 16.99 6.66 -3.76
C LYS A 337 15.73 5.82 -3.75
N TYR A 338 15.45 5.20 -2.61
CA TYR A 338 14.17 4.55 -2.33
C TYR A 338 13.37 5.49 -1.43
N TYR A 339 12.23 5.95 -1.92
CA TYR A 339 11.35 6.84 -1.20
C TYR A 339 10.37 6.05 -0.34
N GLU A 340 9.91 6.61 0.77
CA GLU A 340 8.59 6.22 1.29
C GLU A 340 7.49 6.85 0.41
N GLN A 341 6.29 6.27 0.39
CA GLN A 341 5.23 6.73 -0.52
C GLN A 341 4.81 8.17 -0.19
N GLU A 342 4.67 8.46 1.11
CA GLU A 342 4.36 9.77 1.67
C GLU A 342 5.52 10.75 1.48
N GLU A 343 6.76 10.31 1.67
CA GLU A 343 7.97 11.13 1.42
C GLU A 343 7.99 11.63 -0.02
N LEU A 344 7.72 10.74 -0.98
CA LEU A 344 7.67 11.13 -2.39
C LEU A 344 6.56 12.13 -2.68
N LYS A 345 5.37 11.94 -2.10
CA LYS A 345 4.26 12.90 -2.26
C LYS A 345 4.65 14.27 -1.72
N ILE A 346 5.12 14.32 -0.48
CA ILE A 346 5.50 15.57 0.20
C ILE A 346 6.57 16.30 -0.60
N TYR A 347 7.57 15.57 -1.11
CA TYR A 347 8.61 16.13 -1.96
C TYR A 347 8.02 16.76 -3.24
N ILE A 348 7.16 16.05 -3.97
CA ILE A 348 6.54 16.57 -5.19
C ILE A 348 5.67 17.80 -4.89
N ASP A 349 4.79 17.70 -3.89
CA ASP A 349 3.88 18.77 -3.48
C ASP A 349 4.65 20.04 -3.08
N GLN A 350 5.73 19.92 -2.31
CA GLN A 350 6.52 21.06 -1.83
C GLN A 350 7.36 21.70 -2.95
N VAL A 351 7.90 20.91 -3.87
CA VAL A 351 8.70 21.44 -4.98
C VAL A 351 7.82 22.16 -6.00
N LEU A 352 6.66 21.59 -6.34
CA LEU A 352 5.77 22.11 -7.37
C LEU A 352 4.68 23.05 -6.84
N ASN A 353 4.42 23.01 -5.53
CA ASN A 353 3.30 23.71 -4.88
C ASN A 353 1.93 23.33 -5.48
N VAL A 354 1.76 22.05 -5.80
CA VAL A 354 0.54 21.47 -6.38
C VAL A 354 0.26 20.13 -5.69
N ASP A 355 -1.01 19.84 -5.36
CA ASP A 355 -1.41 18.55 -4.76
C ASP A 355 -1.31 17.41 -5.77
N ALA A 356 -0.25 16.60 -5.66
CA ALA A 356 -0.03 15.43 -6.50
C ALA A 356 -1.05 14.31 -6.21
N ILE A 357 -1.53 13.65 -7.27
CA ILE A 357 -2.52 12.58 -7.19
C ILE A 357 -1.79 11.22 -7.18
N PRO A 358 -1.85 10.42 -6.10
CA PRO A 358 -1.31 9.07 -6.11
C PRO A 358 -2.16 8.19 -7.03
N VAL A 359 -1.52 7.58 -8.02
CA VAL A 359 -2.17 6.67 -8.97
C VAL A 359 -1.82 5.22 -8.65
N ALA A 360 -0.57 4.99 -8.24
CA ALA A 360 -0.05 3.73 -7.74
C ALA A 360 1.17 4.00 -6.84
N LEU A 361 1.73 2.96 -6.22
CA LEU A 361 2.93 3.09 -5.37
C LEU A 361 4.12 3.71 -6.10
N GLY A 362 4.60 4.87 -5.69
CA GLY A 362 5.70 5.55 -6.35
C GLY A 362 5.33 6.19 -7.69
N VAL A 363 4.04 6.34 -8.00
CA VAL A 363 3.55 7.00 -9.23
C VAL A 363 2.50 8.04 -8.89
N TYR A 364 2.77 9.28 -9.29
CA TYR A 364 1.94 10.45 -9.04
C TYR A 364 1.64 11.18 -10.34
N PHE A 365 0.40 11.64 -10.50
CA PHE A 365 0.02 12.57 -11.57
C PHE A 365 -0.16 13.96 -10.98
N VAL A 366 0.41 14.97 -11.64
CA VAL A 366 0.32 16.38 -11.23
C VAL A 366 -0.34 17.15 -12.38
N PHE A 367 -1.53 17.69 -12.13
CA PHE A 367 -2.33 18.38 -13.14
C PHE A 367 -2.07 19.88 -13.09
N ARG A 368 -1.94 20.52 -14.26
CA ARG A 368 -1.83 21.98 -14.39
C ARG A 368 -3.11 22.69 -14.01
N ASP A 369 -4.23 22.10 -14.40
CA ASP A 369 -5.57 22.62 -14.15
C ASP A 369 -6.24 21.87 -12.99
N GLU A 370 -6.70 22.62 -11.98
CA GLU A 370 -7.34 22.04 -10.79
C GLU A 370 -8.68 21.37 -11.15
N ALA A 371 -9.46 21.90 -12.09
CA ALA A 371 -10.73 21.31 -12.49
C ALA A 371 -10.52 19.96 -13.20
N GLN A 372 -9.50 19.84 -14.04
CA GLN A 372 -9.07 18.56 -14.63
C GLN A 372 -8.62 17.56 -13.56
N ALA A 373 -7.88 18.03 -12.55
CA ALA A 373 -7.49 17.22 -11.40
C ALA A 373 -8.73 16.67 -10.66
N GLN A 374 -9.74 17.51 -10.42
CA GLN A 374 -10.98 17.11 -9.76
C GLN A 374 -11.83 16.16 -10.62
N LEU A 375 -11.92 16.40 -11.92
CA LEU A 375 -12.57 15.47 -12.86
C LEU A 375 -11.92 14.09 -12.83
N PHE A 376 -10.59 14.05 -12.87
CA PHE A 376 -9.83 12.81 -12.76
C PHE A 376 -10.05 12.09 -11.42
N ARG A 377 -10.17 12.84 -10.32
CA ARG A 377 -10.51 12.26 -9.01
C ARG A 377 -11.92 11.68 -8.99
N ALA A 378 -12.91 12.42 -9.48
CA ALA A 378 -14.31 12.03 -9.46
C ALA A 378 -14.56 10.79 -10.35
N SER A 379 -13.94 10.72 -11.53
CA SER A 379 -14.10 9.58 -12.44
C SER A 379 -13.66 8.25 -11.84
N ARG A 380 -12.69 8.25 -10.91
CA ARG A 380 -12.22 7.04 -10.21
C ARG A 380 -13.25 6.41 -9.28
N PHE A 381 -14.29 7.14 -8.90
CA PHE A 381 -15.35 6.69 -8.00
C PHE A 381 -16.71 6.61 -8.70
N ARG A 382 -16.75 6.54 -10.03
CA ARG A 382 -18.00 6.25 -10.74
C ARG A 382 -18.27 4.75 -10.79
N SER A 383 -19.53 4.40 -10.52
CA SER A 383 -20.03 3.04 -10.63
C SER A 383 -20.72 2.78 -11.97
N ARG A 384 -20.83 1.51 -12.37
CA ARG A 384 -21.49 1.14 -13.63
C ARG A 384 -23.01 1.24 -13.46
N ALA A 385 -23.68 1.86 -14.42
CA ALA A 385 -25.13 1.93 -14.49
C ALA A 385 -25.59 1.43 -15.87
N THR A 386 -26.76 0.78 -15.92
CA THR A 386 -27.35 0.31 -17.18
C THR A 386 -28.62 1.11 -17.44
N THR A 387 -28.79 1.56 -18.68
CA THR A 387 -30.01 2.26 -19.08
C THR A 387 -31.25 1.36 -18.92
N PRO A 388 -32.30 1.83 -18.24
CA PRO A 388 -33.53 1.10 -18.04
C PRO A 388 -34.14 0.58 -19.34
N LYS A 389 -34.59 -0.68 -19.31
CA LYS A 389 -35.20 -1.32 -20.48
C LYS A 389 -36.61 -0.77 -20.71
N VAL A 390 -36.97 -0.67 -21.99
CA VAL A 390 -38.33 -0.33 -22.41
C VAL A 390 -39.23 -1.53 -22.10
N ARG A 391 -40.25 -1.31 -21.25
CA ARG A 391 -41.19 -2.35 -20.81
C ARG A 391 -42.55 -2.23 -21.51
N THR A 392 -42.93 -1.01 -21.86
CA THR A 392 -44.26 -0.70 -22.39
C THR A 392 -44.13 -0.07 -23.78
N SER A 393 -44.96 -0.54 -24.72
CA SER A 393 -45.05 0.06 -26.05
C SER A 393 -45.87 1.36 -25.98
N VAL A 394 -45.19 2.46 -25.66
CA VAL A 394 -45.75 3.81 -25.78
C VAL A 394 -45.49 4.29 -27.21
N LYS A 395 -46.54 4.46 -28.02
CA LYS A 395 -46.43 4.88 -29.45
C LYS A 395 -45.46 6.05 -29.64
N ARG A 396 -45.64 7.09 -28.83
CA ARG A 396 -44.84 8.31 -28.90
C ARG A 396 -43.36 8.08 -28.54
N PHE A 397 -43.06 7.11 -27.68
CA PHE A 397 -41.67 6.71 -27.42
C PHE A 397 -41.10 5.92 -28.60
N ALA A 398 -41.86 4.95 -29.13
CA ALA A 398 -41.42 4.09 -30.22
C ALA A 398 -41.09 4.88 -31.50
N GLU A 399 -41.89 5.90 -31.83
CA GLU A 399 -41.69 6.78 -32.99
C GLU A 399 -40.39 7.61 -32.88
N TYR A 400 -40.00 8.01 -31.67
CA TYR A 400 -38.87 8.92 -31.43
C TYR A 400 -37.72 8.27 -30.63
N GLN A 401 -37.66 6.93 -30.59
CA GLN A 401 -36.71 6.21 -29.75
C GLN A 401 -35.25 6.62 -30.05
N GLN A 402 -34.89 6.76 -31.33
CA GLN A 402 -33.55 7.18 -31.73
C GLN A 402 -33.21 8.61 -31.26
N LEU A 403 -34.19 9.53 -31.32
CA LEU A 403 -34.02 10.91 -30.86
C LEU A 403 -33.91 11.00 -29.33
N LEU A 404 -34.59 10.12 -28.60
CA LEU A 404 -34.59 10.09 -27.13
C LEU A 404 -33.43 9.29 -26.53
N GLN A 405 -32.76 8.43 -27.31
CA GLN A 405 -31.67 7.58 -26.83
C GLN A 405 -30.49 8.38 -26.23
N PRO A 406 -30.03 9.50 -26.81
CA PRO A 406 -28.99 10.33 -26.20
C PRO A 406 -29.40 10.90 -24.83
N LEU A 407 -30.67 11.30 -24.67
CA LEU A 407 -31.20 11.76 -23.39
C LEU A 407 -31.24 10.62 -22.35
N MET A 408 -31.65 9.42 -22.75
CA MET A 408 -31.61 8.23 -21.88
C MET A 408 -30.17 7.91 -21.43
N ALA A 409 -29.22 7.95 -22.37
CA ALA A 409 -27.80 7.71 -22.08
C ALA A 409 -27.25 8.77 -21.12
N PHE A 410 -27.57 10.05 -21.35
CA PHE A 410 -27.17 11.14 -20.46
C PHE A 410 -27.68 10.94 -19.04
N VAL A 411 -28.99 10.66 -18.87
CA VAL A 411 -29.57 10.46 -17.53
C VAL A 411 -29.01 9.20 -16.87
N THR A 412 -28.69 8.15 -17.64
CA THR A 412 -28.00 6.95 -17.13
C THR A 412 -26.62 7.32 -16.60
N GLU A 413 -25.90 8.17 -17.34
CA GLU A 413 -24.55 8.58 -16.98
C GLU A 413 -24.55 9.57 -15.82
N ARG A 414 -25.43 10.58 -15.79
CA ARG A 414 -25.36 11.68 -14.81
C ARG A 414 -26.34 11.52 -13.64
N GLY A 415 -27.37 10.68 -13.77
CA GLY A 415 -28.41 10.50 -12.75
C GLY A 415 -29.36 11.70 -12.61
N ARG A 416 -29.28 12.66 -13.53
CA ARG A 416 -30.08 13.89 -13.59
C ARG A 416 -30.36 14.27 -15.03
N LEU A 417 -31.29 15.20 -15.24
CA LEU A 417 -31.54 15.79 -16.56
C LEU A 417 -30.37 16.72 -16.97
N PRO A 418 -30.11 16.87 -18.29
CA PRO A 418 -29.13 17.83 -18.79
C PRO A 418 -29.53 19.26 -18.44
N GLY A 419 -28.53 20.05 -18.05
CA GLY A 419 -28.57 21.51 -18.09
C GLY A 419 -28.38 22.02 -19.52
N SER A 420 -28.42 23.34 -19.69
CA SER A 420 -28.30 23.97 -21.02
C SER A 420 -26.92 23.71 -21.62
N GLY A 421 -26.90 23.17 -22.84
CA GLY A 421 -25.66 22.91 -23.59
C GLY A 421 -24.92 21.62 -23.21
N GLU A 422 -25.44 20.81 -22.27
CA GLU A 422 -24.84 19.52 -21.91
C GLU A 422 -25.26 18.36 -22.84
N LEU A 423 -26.27 18.58 -23.69
CA LEU A 423 -26.76 17.59 -24.64
C LEU A 423 -26.82 18.18 -26.06
N GLU A 424 -26.03 17.64 -26.98
CA GLU A 424 -25.98 18.10 -28.38
C GLU A 424 -27.36 18.05 -29.06
N GLN A 425 -28.18 17.05 -28.72
CA GLN A 425 -29.53 16.87 -29.28
C GLN A 425 -30.61 17.68 -28.54
N GLU A 426 -30.23 18.64 -27.69
CA GLU A 426 -31.19 19.46 -26.92
C GLU A 426 -32.19 20.19 -27.82
N GLU A 427 -31.74 20.88 -28.87
CA GLU A 427 -32.60 21.61 -29.80
C GLU A 427 -33.64 20.71 -30.51
N PRO A 428 -33.26 19.61 -31.20
CA PRO A 428 -34.23 18.77 -31.89
C PRO A 428 -35.19 18.06 -30.92
N ILE A 429 -34.74 17.68 -29.71
CA ILE A 429 -35.64 17.11 -28.69
C ILE A 429 -36.64 18.16 -28.22
N CYS A 430 -36.19 19.39 -27.96
CA CYS A 430 -37.06 20.47 -27.51
C CYS A 430 -38.04 20.93 -28.61
N ALA A 431 -37.67 20.87 -29.88
CA ALA A 431 -38.57 21.18 -30.99
C ALA A 431 -39.80 20.24 -31.01
N GLU A 432 -39.61 18.95 -30.75
CA GLU A 432 -40.68 17.94 -30.76
C GLU A 432 -41.47 17.88 -29.44
N PHE A 433 -40.78 17.91 -28.30
CA PHE A 433 -41.39 17.67 -26.98
C PHE A 433 -41.60 18.95 -26.16
N GLY A 434 -41.09 20.09 -26.63
CA GLY A 434 -41.14 21.40 -25.96
C GLY A 434 -40.10 21.59 -24.85
N SER A 435 -39.60 20.53 -24.21
CA SER A 435 -38.51 20.59 -23.23
C SER A 435 -37.93 19.20 -22.96
N LEU A 436 -36.67 19.14 -22.50
CA LEU A 436 -36.04 17.89 -22.04
C LEU A 436 -36.83 17.18 -20.94
N ARG A 437 -37.45 17.92 -20.01
CA ARG A 437 -38.28 17.33 -18.95
C ARG A 437 -39.53 16.64 -19.51
N ARG A 438 -40.19 17.25 -20.50
CA ARG A 438 -41.35 16.63 -21.16
C ARG A 438 -40.95 15.42 -21.99
N ALA A 439 -39.81 15.49 -22.69
CA ALA A 439 -39.23 14.33 -23.39
C ALA A 439 -38.93 13.18 -22.42
N PHE A 440 -38.33 13.47 -21.28
CA PHE A 440 -38.04 12.46 -20.26
C PHE A 440 -39.29 11.86 -19.62
N ASN A 441 -40.38 12.62 -19.45
CA ASN A 441 -41.65 12.04 -19.02
C ASN A 441 -42.19 10.97 -19.99
N VAL A 442 -41.94 11.11 -21.30
CA VAL A 442 -42.29 10.07 -22.28
C VAL A 442 -41.42 8.82 -22.09
N ILE A 443 -40.12 9.00 -21.80
CA ILE A 443 -39.22 7.89 -21.43
C ILE A 443 -39.73 7.16 -20.18
N LEU A 444 -40.12 7.89 -19.13
CA LEU A 444 -40.64 7.33 -17.89
C LEU A 444 -41.92 6.50 -18.09
N GLN A 445 -42.78 6.86 -19.04
CA GLN A 445 -43.96 6.08 -19.39
C GLN A 445 -43.63 4.76 -20.09
N ALA A 446 -42.52 4.72 -20.82
CA ALA A 446 -42.07 3.55 -21.58
C ALA A 446 -41.15 2.60 -20.78
N THR A 447 -40.57 3.09 -19.68
CA THR A 447 -39.56 2.40 -18.85
C THR A 447 -40.03 2.26 -17.39
N ASN A 448 -39.20 1.71 -16.50
CA ASN A 448 -39.49 1.66 -15.07
C ASN A 448 -38.93 2.90 -14.34
N PRO A 449 -39.77 3.80 -13.77
CA PRO A 449 -39.30 4.98 -13.04
C PRO A 449 -38.37 4.68 -11.86
N GLU A 450 -38.57 3.55 -11.17
CA GLU A 450 -37.74 3.16 -10.02
C GLU A 450 -36.29 2.89 -10.41
N GLU A 451 -36.05 2.38 -11.62
CA GLU A 451 -34.69 2.15 -12.12
C GLU A 451 -33.95 3.48 -12.36
N TRP A 452 -34.66 4.53 -12.77
CA TRP A 452 -34.08 5.86 -12.93
C TRP A 452 -33.75 6.52 -11.58
N GLU A 453 -34.62 6.37 -10.58
CA GLU A 453 -34.32 6.85 -9.22
C GLU A 453 -33.14 6.08 -8.60
N ALA A 454 -33.04 4.76 -8.84
CA ALA A 454 -31.89 3.96 -8.43
C ALA A 454 -30.59 4.48 -9.05
N ILE A 455 -30.61 4.86 -10.34
CA ILE A 455 -29.45 5.49 -11.00
C ILE A 455 -29.13 6.84 -10.35
N ALA A 456 -30.13 7.70 -10.12
CA ALA A 456 -29.91 8.98 -9.45
C ALA A 456 -29.28 8.80 -8.06
N GLN A 457 -29.78 7.86 -7.26
CA GLN A 457 -29.23 7.53 -5.96
C GLN A 457 -27.81 6.97 -6.04
N GLN A 458 -27.53 6.11 -7.01
CA GLN A 458 -26.19 5.58 -7.26
C GLN A 458 -25.20 6.71 -7.62
N ARG A 459 -25.62 7.70 -8.40
CA ARG A 459 -24.80 8.88 -8.74
C ARG A 459 -24.60 9.84 -7.57
N ARG A 460 -25.61 10.03 -6.72
CA ARG A 460 -25.44 10.71 -5.42
C ARG A 460 -24.35 10.02 -4.60
N GLN A 461 -24.44 8.71 -4.45
CA GLN A 461 -23.47 7.92 -3.67
C GLN A 461 -22.05 7.99 -4.25
N ASP A 462 -21.88 7.89 -5.57
CA ASP A 462 -20.58 8.06 -6.23
C ASP A 462 -19.95 9.43 -5.91
N LEU A 463 -20.74 10.50 -5.99
CA LEU A 463 -20.28 11.85 -5.65
C LEU A 463 -19.99 12.00 -4.16
N MET A 464 -20.78 11.39 -3.28
CA MET A 464 -20.51 11.40 -1.83
C MET A 464 -19.17 10.75 -1.52
N VAL A 465 -18.84 9.60 -2.13
CA VAL A 465 -17.53 8.94 -1.95
C VAL A 465 -16.40 9.88 -2.40
N TYR A 466 -16.54 10.49 -3.58
CA TYR A 466 -15.56 11.46 -4.08
C TYR A 466 -15.39 12.67 -3.13
N LEU A 467 -16.50 13.31 -2.74
CA LEU A 467 -16.48 14.49 -1.86
C LEU A 467 -15.91 14.14 -0.48
N ALA A 468 -16.30 13.01 0.11
CA ALA A 468 -15.76 12.53 1.37
C ALA A 468 -14.23 12.35 1.30
N LEU A 469 -13.71 11.79 0.21
CA LEU A 469 -12.26 11.63 0.02
C LEU A 469 -11.50 12.93 -0.26
N CYS A 470 -12.19 13.99 -0.68
CA CYS A 470 -11.59 15.32 -0.79
C CYS A 470 -11.22 15.92 0.58
N GLN A 471 -11.80 15.43 1.69
CA GLN A 471 -11.43 15.87 3.06
C GLN A 471 -9.99 15.53 3.45
N PHE A 472 -9.39 14.48 2.88
CA PHE A 472 -7.97 14.15 3.10
C PHE A 472 -7.02 15.14 2.41
N SER A 473 -7.57 16.12 1.69
CA SER A 473 -6.88 17.20 1.01
C SER A 473 -7.62 18.52 1.30
N ARG A 474 -7.43 19.53 0.45
CA ARG A 474 -8.21 20.76 0.55
C ARG A 474 -9.59 20.54 -0.06
N ARG A 475 -10.65 20.89 0.69
CA ARG A 475 -12.01 20.99 0.17
C ARG A 475 -12.04 21.96 -1.03
N PRO A 476 -12.36 21.50 -2.25
CA PRO A 476 -12.39 22.36 -3.42
C PRO A 476 -13.45 23.45 -3.24
N LYS A 477 -13.28 24.58 -3.94
CA LYS A 477 -14.34 25.59 -4.01
C LYS A 477 -15.32 25.16 -5.09
N PHE A 478 -16.60 25.47 -4.93
CA PHE A 478 -17.60 25.12 -5.95
C PHE A 478 -17.23 25.62 -7.35
N ALA A 479 -16.77 26.87 -7.45
CA ALA A 479 -16.36 27.49 -8.71
C ALA A 479 -15.08 26.89 -9.35
N THR A 480 -14.30 26.09 -8.61
CA THR A 480 -13.10 25.43 -9.16
C THR A 480 -13.39 24.00 -9.62
N LEU A 481 -14.60 23.49 -9.38
CA LEU A 481 -15.05 22.23 -9.96
C LEU A 481 -15.37 22.42 -11.44
N ALA A 482 -15.19 21.39 -12.24
CA ALA A 482 -15.61 21.42 -13.64
C ALA A 482 -17.12 21.66 -13.77
N PRO A 483 -17.59 22.37 -14.82
CA PRO A 483 -19.00 22.75 -14.98
C PRO A 483 -19.96 21.56 -14.84
N GLU A 484 -19.60 20.41 -15.40
CA GLU A 484 -20.44 19.22 -15.39
C GLU A 484 -20.59 18.68 -13.95
N VAL A 485 -19.53 18.74 -13.14
CA VAL A 485 -19.57 18.34 -11.71
C VAL A 485 -20.37 19.35 -10.88
N GLN A 486 -20.31 20.64 -11.21
CA GLN A 486 -21.16 21.64 -10.57
C GLN A 486 -22.64 21.34 -10.81
N GLU A 487 -23.02 21.09 -12.06
CA GLU A 487 -24.38 20.72 -12.44
C GLU A 487 -24.82 19.38 -11.82
N ASP A 488 -23.92 18.40 -11.71
CA ASP A 488 -24.20 17.15 -10.99
C ASP A 488 -24.56 17.41 -9.53
N ILE A 489 -23.78 18.24 -8.84
CA ILE A 489 -24.03 18.54 -7.44
C ILE A 489 -25.35 19.29 -7.26
N LEU A 490 -25.63 20.27 -8.11
CA LEU A 490 -26.88 21.02 -8.05
C LEU A 490 -28.09 20.14 -8.39
N GLY A 491 -28.00 19.34 -9.46
CA GLY A 491 -29.10 18.47 -9.90
C GLY A 491 -29.40 17.31 -8.95
N LEU A 492 -28.40 16.78 -8.25
CA LEU A 492 -28.56 15.59 -7.40
C LEU A 492 -28.77 15.91 -5.91
N PHE A 493 -28.25 17.03 -5.41
CA PHE A 493 -28.31 17.41 -4.00
C PHE A 493 -29.01 18.76 -3.75
N GLY A 494 -29.33 19.51 -4.81
CA GLY A 494 -29.92 20.85 -4.73
C GLY A 494 -28.92 21.96 -4.38
N SER A 495 -27.90 21.68 -3.57
CA SER A 495 -26.84 22.65 -3.26
C SER A 495 -25.52 21.98 -2.89
N TYR A 496 -24.42 22.72 -3.12
CA TYR A 496 -23.09 22.31 -2.70
C TYR A 496 -23.00 22.01 -1.19
N LYS A 497 -23.66 22.83 -0.36
CA LYS A 497 -23.65 22.65 1.09
C LYS A 497 -24.28 21.31 1.52
N GLN A 498 -25.39 20.93 0.89
CA GLN A 498 -26.09 19.67 1.20
C GLN A 498 -25.28 18.45 0.76
N ALA A 499 -24.67 18.51 -0.43
CA ALA A 499 -23.82 17.42 -0.91
C ALA A 499 -22.68 17.09 0.08
N TRP A 500 -22.05 18.13 0.62
CA TRP A 500 -21.01 17.96 1.62
C TRP A 500 -21.52 17.48 2.97
N LEU A 501 -22.65 17.99 3.45
CA LEU A 501 -23.21 17.52 4.72
C LEU A 501 -23.41 16.00 4.70
N GLN A 502 -23.95 15.47 3.60
CA GLN A 502 -24.15 14.03 3.42
C GLN A 502 -22.82 13.27 3.25
N ALA A 503 -21.86 13.82 2.50
CA ALA A 503 -20.54 13.21 2.35
C ALA A 503 -19.76 13.15 3.67
N ASP A 504 -19.83 14.21 4.48
CA ASP A 504 -19.19 14.31 5.79
C ASP A 504 -19.80 13.29 6.76
N GLU A 505 -21.13 13.16 6.77
CA GLU A 505 -21.86 12.15 7.54
C GLU A 505 -21.42 10.72 7.15
N MET A 506 -21.31 10.44 5.84
CA MET A 506 -20.81 9.15 5.35
C MET A 506 -19.36 8.90 5.79
N LEU A 507 -18.48 9.90 5.74
CA LEU A 507 -17.09 9.76 6.19
C LEU A 507 -17.02 9.49 7.70
N HIS A 508 -17.79 10.21 8.50
CA HIS A 508 -17.85 9.99 9.94
C HIS A 508 -18.36 8.59 10.30
N SER A 509 -19.25 8.03 9.49
CA SER A 509 -19.75 6.66 9.69
C SER A 509 -18.66 5.58 9.62
N LEU A 510 -17.53 5.85 8.96
CA LEU A 510 -16.40 4.91 8.90
C LEU A 510 -15.79 4.61 10.28
N GLY A 511 -15.98 5.48 11.27
CA GLY A 511 -15.54 5.24 12.64
C GLY A 511 -16.35 4.16 13.36
N ASN A 512 -17.53 3.80 12.84
CA ASN A 512 -18.37 2.74 13.38
C ASN A 512 -17.95 1.39 12.79
N THR A 513 -17.21 0.60 13.58
CA THR A 513 -16.67 -0.68 13.10
C THR A 513 -17.78 -1.69 12.85
N GLU A 514 -18.82 -1.72 13.69
CA GLU A 514 -19.98 -2.59 13.55
C GLU A 514 -20.70 -2.38 12.22
N LEU A 515 -20.83 -1.11 11.77
CA LEU A 515 -21.41 -0.77 10.47
C LEU A 515 -20.57 -1.35 9.33
N ILE A 516 -19.24 -1.21 9.36
CA ILE A 516 -18.35 -1.80 8.35
C ILE A 516 -18.48 -3.32 8.32
N ILE A 517 -18.56 -3.96 9.50
CA ILE A 517 -18.78 -5.41 9.62
C ILE A 517 -20.10 -5.78 8.95
N GLU A 518 -21.19 -5.08 9.26
CA GLU A 518 -22.51 -5.33 8.70
C GLU A 518 -22.50 -5.24 7.17
N HIS A 519 -21.96 -4.17 6.59
CA HIS A 519 -21.86 -4.03 5.14
C HIS A 519 -20.95 -5.10 4.50
N CYS A 520 -19.88 -5.52 5.19
CA CYS A 520 -19.06 -6.63 4.71
C CYS A 520 -19.82 -7.96 4.70
N GLN A 521 -20.58 -8.26 5.76
CA GLN A 521 -21.33 -9.53 5.88
C GLN A 521 -22.55 -9.59 4.94
N ASN A 522 -23.19 -8.44 4.70
CA ASN A 522 -24.36 -8.32 3.82
C ASN A 522 -24.00 -8.04 2.36
N SER A 523 -22.71 -8.02 2.01
CA SER A 523 -22.28 -7.74 0.64
C SER A 523 -22.79 -8.81 -0.33
N LYS A 524 -23.46 -8.37 -1.39
CA LYS A 524 -23.97 -9.26 -2.46
C LYS A 524 -22.86 -9.77 -3.38
N ILE A 525 -21.69 -9.15 -3.34
CA ILE A 525 -20.53 -9.47 -4.16
C ILE A 525 -19.32 -9.66 -3.25
N GLY A 526 -18.52 -10.68 -3.52
CA GLY A 526 -17.32 -11.01 -2.77
C GLY A 526 -17.45 -12.30 -1.95
N LYS A 527 -16.30 -12.83 -1.56
CA LYS A 527 -16.21 -13.95 -0.61
C LYS A 527 -16.26 -13.40 0.81
N VAL A 528 -17.36 -13.66 1.49
CA VAL A 528 -17.59 -13.28 2.89
C VAL A 528 -17.01 -14.34 3.81
N PHE A 529 -16.14 -13.92 4.73
CA PHE A 529 -15.64 -14.71 5.84
C PHE A 529 -15.98 -14.02 7.17
N SER A 530 -15.88 -14.76 8.28
CA SER A 530 -16.15 -14.22 9.61
C SER A 530 -15.25 -13.02 9.99
N SER A 531 -14.08 -12.89 9.36
CA SER A 531 -13.11 -11.82 9.64
C SER A 531 -12.77 -10.93 8.44
N SER A 532 -13.39 -11.12 7.28
CA SER A 532 -13.05 -10.35 6.08
C SER A 532 -14.05 -10.51 4.94
N LEU A 533 -14.15 -9.47 4.10
CA LEU A 533 -14.75 -9.54 2.77
C LEU A 533 -13.64 -9.47 1.71
N TRP A 534 -13.68 -10.34 0.71
CA TRP A 534 -12.72 -10.34 -0.40
C TRP A 534 -13.45 -10.10 -1.70
N VAL A 535 -12.96 -9.19 -2.53
CA VAL A 535 -13.56 -8.87 -3.84
C VAL A 535 -12.48 -8.70 -4.88
N HIS A 536 -12.81 -8.95 -6.14
CA HIS A 536 -11.94 -8.56 -7.24
C HIS A 536 -12.01 -7.05 -7.43
N ILE A 537 -10.92 -6.42 -7.88
CA ILE A 537 -10.85 -4.96 -8.09
C ILE A 537 -11.90 -4.45 -9.08
N SER A 538 -12.28 -5.27 -10.07
CA SER A 538 -13.36 -4.94 -11.02
C SER A 538 -14.73 -4.81 -10.36
N ALA A 539 -14.94 -5.46 -9.22
CA ALA A 539 -16.19 -5.44 -8.47
C ALA A 539 -16.26 -4.29 -7.45
N LEU A 540 -15.16 -3.57 -7.20
CA LEU A 540 -15.10 -2.51 -6.18
C LEU A 540 -16.22 -1.48 -6.35
N GLN A 541 -16.49 -1.04 -7.58
CA GLN A 541 -17.52 -0.02 -7.83
C GLN A 541 -18.96 -0.55 -7.71
N SER A 542 -19.13 -1.87 -7.53
CA SER A 542 -20.44 -2.50 -7.28
C SER A 542 -20.68 -2.75 -5.79
N LEU A 543 -19.71 -2.44 -4.93
CA LEU A 543 -19.88 -2.51 -3.48
C LEU A 543 -20.70 -1.35 -2.94
N ASP A 544 -21.15 -1.53 -1.70
CA ASP A 544 -21.75 -0.47 -0.92
C ASP A 544 -20.82 0.77 -0.85
N PRO A 545 -21.36 1.99 -0.99
CA PRO A 545 -20.58 3.23 -0.94
C PRO A 545 -19.68 3.36 0.29
N ILE A 546 -20.10 2.84 1.45
CA ILE A 546 -19.29 2.87 2.68
C ILE A 546 -18.03 2.03 2.52
N LEU A 547 -18.12 0.84 1.91
CA LEU A 547 -16.95 -0.01 1.65
C LEU A 547 -16.05 0.61 0.57
N ARG A 548 -16.64 1.25 -0.44
CA ARG A 548 -15.88 2.00 -1.45
C ARG A 548 -15.12 3.18 -0.85
N LEU A 549 -15.75 3.91 0.07
CA LEU A 549 -15.13 4.99 0.81
C LEU A 549 -14.01 4.48 1.72
N TYR A 550 -14.24 3.36 2.43
CA TYR A 550 -13.26 2.71 3.29
C TYR A 550 -11.99 2.29 2.51
N GLU A 551 -12.15 1.67 1.34
CA GLU A 551 -11.03 1.39 0.42
C GLU A 551 -10.38 2.67 -0.08
N GLY A 552 -11.21 3.66 -0.42
CA GLY A 552 -10.81 4.98 -0.88
C GLY A 552 -9.86 5.68 0.10
N CYS A 553 -10.06 5.57 1.41
CA CYS A 553 -9.17 6.15 2.42
C CYS A 553 -7.71 5.68 2.28
N ALA A 554 -7.50 4.39 1.95
CA ALA A 554 -6.17 3.87 1.68
C ALA A 554 -5.68 4.26 0.29
N SER A 555 -6.48 4.00 -0.75
CA SER A 555 -6.04 4.18 -2.14
C SER A 555 -5.84 5.65 -2.52
N ARG A 556 -6.54 6.58 -1.87
CA ARG A 556 -6.39 8.04 -2.04
C ARG A 556 -5.09 8.58 -1.47
N THR A 557 -4.54 7.92 -0.45
CA THR A 557 -3.37 8.40 0.31
C THR A 557 -2.11 7.66 -0.09
N ILE A 558 -2.18 6.33 -0.10
CA ILE A 558 -1.06 5.44 -0.42
C ILE A 558 -1.06 5.01 -1.88
N GLY A 559 -2.24 4.85 -2.48
CA GLY A 559 -2.39 4.15 -3.75
C GLY A 559 -2.58 2.64 -3.54
N ARG A 560 -2.83 1.92 -4.64
CA ARG A 560 -2.98 0.47 -4.65
C ARG A 560 -1.67 -0.22 -5.00
N LEU A 561 -1.52 -1.47 -4.58
CA LEU A 561 -0.46 -2.35 -5.08
C LEU A 561 -0.65 -2.54 -6.59
N GLU A 562 0.44 -2.43 -7.34
CA GLU A 562 0.42 -2.59 -8.79
C GLU A 562 -0.10 -3.97 -9.18
N ALA A 563 -0.98 -3.99 -10.18
CA ALA A 563 -1.64 -5.19 -10.71
C ALA A 563 -2.48 -5.98 -9.68
N ALA A 564 -2.63 -5.48 -8.44
CA ALA A 564 -3.48 -6.13 -7.45
C ALA A 564 -4.89 -6.30 -8.01
N ASN A 565 -5.34 -7.55 -7.98
CA ASN A 565 -6.62 -7.94 -8.54
C ASN A 565 -7.63 -8.32 -7.47
N VAL A 566 -7.20 -8.57 -6.23
CA VAL A 566 -8.12 -8.85 -5.11
C VAL A 566 -7.91 -7.84 -3.99
N ILE A 567 -9.01 -7.32 -3.45
CA ILE A 567 -9.07 -6.42 -2.30
C ILE A 567 -9.68 -7.19 -1.13
N LYS A 568 -9.03 -7.14 0.02
CA LYS A 568 -9.49 -7.75 1.26
C LYS A 568 -9.78 -6.67 2.29
N PHE A 569 -11.04 -6.54 2.65
CA PHE A 569 -11.52 -5.75 3.78
C PHE A 569 -11.40 -6.58 5.04
N HIS A 570 -10.72 -6.08 6.07
CA HIS A 570 -10.63 -6.74 7.36
C HIS A 570 -11.75 -6.24 8.27
N THR A 571 -12.51 -7.16 8.87
CA THR A 571 -13.64 -6.79 9.74
C THR A 571 -13.25 -6.71 11.22
N LYS A 572 -12.06 -7.20 11.59
CA LYS A 572 -11.55 -7.21 12.98
C LYS A 572 -10.51 -6.13 13.28
N LYS A 573 -9.95 -5.51 12.24
CA LYS A 573 -8.88 -4.51 12.35
C LYS A 573 -9.12 -3.46 11.26
N PRO A 574 -8.84 -2.18 11.53
CA PRO A 574 -8.98 -1.11 10.54
C PRO A 574 -7.88 -1.21 9.49
N LYS A 575 -7.99 -2.18 8.58
CA LYS A 575 -6.95 -2.57 7.65
C LYS A 575 -7.58 -2.96 6.32
N ILE A 576 -6.87 -2.67 5.25
CA ILE A 576 -7.17 -3.20 3.92
C ILE A 576 -5.94 -3.91 3.36
N SER A 577 -6.16 -4.98 2.61
CA SER A 577 -5.08 -5.63 1.86
C SER A 577 -5.37 -5.66 0.37
N TYR A 578 -4.33 -5.43 -0.41
CA TYR A 578 -4.31 -5.61 -1.86
C TYR A 578 -3.48 -6.85 -2.18
N LEU A 579 -4.08 -7.81 -2.86
CA LEU A 579 -3.50 -9.11 -3.18
C LEU A 579 -3.34 -9.22 -4.69
N PHE A 580 -2.18 -9.73 -5.12
CA PHE A 580 -1.86 -9.92 -6.53
C PHE A 580 -1.69 -11.39 -6.87
N TYR A 581 -2.59 -11.86 -7.73
CA TYR A 581 -2.60 -13.20 -8.33
C TYR A 581 -2.31 -13.10 -9.83
N PRO A 582 -1.05 -13.21 -10.31
CA PRO A 582 -0.70 -12.87 -11.70
C PRO A 582 -1.51 -13.64 -12.73
N GLU A 583 -1.80 -14.90 -12.46
CA GLU A 583 -2.55 -15.80 -13.34
C GLU A 583 -4.05 -15.86 -13.02
N PHE A 584 -4.62 -14.79 -12.46
CA PHE A 584 -6.03 -14.76 -12.04
C PHE A 584 -6.99 -15.18 -13.15
N ASP A 585 -6.73 -14.79 -14.39
CA ASP A 585 -7.58 -15.11 -15.54
C ASP A 585 -7.24 -16.43 -16.22
N THR A 586 -5.97 -16.86 -16.15
CA THR A 586 -5.46 -18.00 -16.93
C THR A 586 -5.49 -19.30 -16.17
N GLU A 587 -5.29 -19.26 -14.84
CA GLU A 587 -5.23 -20.44 -13.97
C GLU A 587 -6.50 -20.58 -13.12
N ALA A 588 -6.96 -21.83 -12.95
CA ALA A 588 -8.15 -22.11 -12.17
C ALA A 588 -8.00 -21.68 -10.70
N HIS A 589 -6.82 -21.95 -10.13
CA HIS A 589 -6.44 -21.62 -8.76
C HIS A 589 -5.09 -20.88 -8.78
N PRO A 590 -5.09 -19.56 -9.05
CA PRO A 590 -3.86 -18.80 -9.16
C PRO A 590 -3.15 -18.71 -7.79
N LEU A 591 -1.83 -18.60 -7.84
CA LEU A 591 -0.98 -18.46 -6.65
C LEU A 591 -0.90 -16.99 -6.24
N LEU A 592 -0.93 -16.72 -4.94
CA LEU A 592 -0.68 -15.38 -4.42
C LEU A 592 0.80 -15.07 -4.61
N LEU A 593 1.14 -14.04 -5.38
CA LEU A 593 2.52 -13.61 -5.56
C LEU A 593 2.91 -12.50 -4.59
N LYS A 594 2.03 -11.50 -4.44
CA LYS A 594 2.30 -10.32 -3.59
C LYS A 594 1.08 -9.91 -2.78
N ALA A 595 1.34 -9.45 -1.56
CA ALA A 595 0.35 -8.81 -0.71
C ALA A 595 0.89 -7.48 -0.18
N MET A 596 0.03 -6.46 -0.22
CA MET A 596 0.24 -5.18 0.46
C MET A 596 -0.87 -5.00 1.48
N GLU A 597 -0.51 -4.73 2.73
CA GLU A 597 -1.46 -4.39 3.79
C GLU A 597 -1.27 -2.94 4.22
N VAL A 598 -2.36 -2.20 4.35
CA VAL A 598 -2.37 -0.81 4.82
C VAL A 598 -3.20 -0.76 6.10
N ASP A 599 -2.57 -0.38 7.22
CA ASP A 599 -3.31 -0.04 8.45
C ASP A 599 -3.87 1.37 8.30
N LEU A 600 -5.19 1.53 8.47
CA LEU A 600 -5.86 2.80 8.18
C LEU A 600 -5.68 3.84 9.29
N ARG A 601 -5.12 3.47 10.44
CA ARG A 601 -4.93 4.39 11.58
C ARG A 601 -3.67 5.22 11.45
N ASP A 602 -2.59 4.58 11.04
CA ASP A 602 -1.26 5.20 10.92
C ASP A 602 -0.72 5.16 9.47
N LEU A 603 -1.50 4.59 8.55
CA LEU A 603 -1.15 4.42 7.14
C LEU A 603 0.08 3.55 6.90
N HIS A 604 0.52 2.80 7.92
CA HIS A 604 1.67 1.93 7.80
C HIS A 604 1.42 0.82 6.77
N VAL A 605 2.37 0.68 5.84
CA VAL A 605 2.29 -0.29 4.75
C VAL A 605 3.22 -1.48 5.01
N THR A 606 2.66 -2.68 5.03
CA THR A 606 3.41 -3.94 5.09
C THR A 606 3.34 -4.67 3.75
N TYR A 607 4.48 -5.13 3.25
CA TYR A 607 4.55 -5.91 2.02
C TYR A 607 5.00 -7.33 2.31
N ARG A 608 4.51 -8.26 1.48
CA ARG A 608 4.97 -9.64 1.46
C ARG A 608 4.98 -10.15 0.04
N GLU A 609 6.11 -10.69 -0.37
CA GLU A 609 6.21 -11.51 -1.57
C GLU A 609 6.21 -12.99 -1.15
N TYR A 610 5.57 -13.82 -1.95
CA TYR A 610 5.49 -15.26 -1.73
C TYR A 610 6.32 -15.96 -2.80
N ASP A 611 7.22 -16.85 -2.35
CA ASP A 611 7.97 -17.72 -3.25
C ASP A 611 7.05 -18.84 -3.72
N THR A 612 7.02 -19.08 -5.03
CA THR A 612 6.25 -20.19 -5.61
C THR A 612 6.80 -21.55 -5.20
N ALA A 613 8.06 -21.61 -4.74
CA ALA A 613 8.68 -22.81 -4.18
C ALA A 613 8.31 -23.06 -2.70
N ASP A 614 7.75 -22.07 -1.99
CA ASP A 614 7.46 -22.12 -0.55
C ASP A 614 5.95 -22.20 -0.25
N ASP A 615 5.28 -23.17 -0.87
CA ASP A 615 3.87 -23.51 -0.65
C ASP A 615 2.90 -22.30 -0.55
N PRO A 616 2.80 -21.49 -1.63
CA PRO A 616 2.10 -20.22 -1.56
C PRO A 616 0.58 -20.40 -1.36
N PRO A 617 -0.11 -19.39 -0.76
CA PRO A 617 -1.56 -19.36 -0.71
C PRO A 617 -2.17 -19.36 -2.12
N ILE A 618 -3.31 -20.01 -2.28
CA ILE A 618 -4.03 -20.07 -3.57
C ILE A 618 -5.43 -19.48 -3.46
N LEU A 619 -6.01 -19.13 -4.60
CA LEU A 619 -7.36 -18.57 -4.67
C LEU A 619 -8.37 -19.57 -5.23
N HIS A 620 -9.48 -19.75 -4.52
CA HIS A 620 -10.63 -20.58 -4.92
C HIS A 620 -11.88 -19.72 -5.11
N CYS A 621 -12.92 -20.27 -5.75
CA CYS A 621 -14.25 -19.65 -5.91
C CYS A 621 -14.14 -18.22 -6.45
N LYS A 622 -13.43 -18.05 -7.58
CA LYS A 622 -13.19 -16.74 -8.19
C LYS A 622 -14.48 -16.09 -8.68
N ASP A 623 -15.51 -16.89 -8.98
CA ASP A 623 -16.85 -16.43 -9.35
C ASP A 623 -17.47 -15.51 -8.29
N ALA A 624 -17.31 -15.85 -7.01
CA ALA A 624 -17.81 -15.02 -5.92
C ALA A 624 -17.10 -13.65 -5.81
N LEU A 625 -15.90 -13.51 -6.36
CA LEU A 625 -15.11 -12.26 -6.27
C LEU A 625 -15.49 -11.23 -7.32
N VAL A 626 -16.10 -11.66 -8.43
CA VAL A 626 -16.36 -10.82 -9.61
C VAL A 626 -17.86 -10.64 -9.84
N THR A 627 -18.23 -9.65 -10.63
CA THR A 627 -19.63 -9.40 -11.01
C THR A 627 -20.07 -10.28 -12.20
N PRO A 628 -21.38 -10.47 -12.43
CA PRO A 628 -21.88 -11.31 -13.53
C PRO A 628 -21.47 -10.86 -14.95
N ASP A 629 -21.14 -9.58 -15.13
CA ASP A 629 -20.64 -9.00 -16.39
C ASP A 629 -19.14 -9.24 -16.62
N TYR A 630 -18.44 -9.90 -15.68
CA TYR A 630 -17.06 -10.29 -15.87
C TYR A 630 -16.94 -11.34 -16.99
N TYR A 631 -16.01 -11.15 -17.92
CA TYR A 631 -15.97 -11.91 -19.18
C TYR A 631 -15.83 -13.44 -19.02
N GLN A 632 -15.27 -13.92 -17.90
CA GLN A 632 -15.18 -15.35 -17.57
C GLN A 632 -16.20 -15.83 -16.54
N TYR A 633 -17.17 -15.01 -16.12
CA TYR A 633 -18.06 -15.31 -14.99
C TYR A 633 -18.69 -16.71 -15.09
N GLU A 634 -19.35 -17.03 -16.20
CA GLU A 634 -20.00 -18.33 -16.42
C GLU A 634 -19.03 -19.52 -16.34
N LYS A 635 -17.79 -19.33 -16.83
CA LYS A 635 -16.73 -20.35 -16.76
C LYS A 635 -16.30 -20.59 -15.32
N LEU A 636 -16.17 -19.53 -14.52
CA LEU A 636 -15.82 -19.60 -13.10
C LEU A 636 -16.93 -20.26 -12.27
N VAL A 637 -18.19 -19.82 -12.44
CA VAL A 637 -19.37 -20.41 -11.78
C VAL A 637 -19.47 -21.90 -12.07
N ARG A 638 -19.26 -22.29 -13.33
CA ARG A 638 -19.30 -23.70 -13.74
C ARG A 638 -18.19 -24.53 -13.09
N LEU A 639 -16.99 -23.97 -12.89
CA LEU A 639 -15.90 -24.65 -12.22
C LEU A 639 -16.22 -24.81 -10.73
N THR A 640 -16.61 -23.74 -10.04
CA THR A 640 -16.93 -23.76 -8.61
C THR A 640 -18.07 -24.72 -8.29
N ARG A 641 -19.13 -24.76 -9.11
CA ARG A 641 -20.20 -25.77 -8.97
C ARG A 641 -19.70 -27.21 -9.12
N GLN A 642 -18.72 -27.46 -10.00
CA GLN A 642 -18.13 -28.81 -10.12
C GLN A 642 -17.31 -29.13 -8.87
N GLU A 643 -16.57 -28.18 -8.32
CA GLU A 643 -15.73 -28.39 -7.13
C GLU A 643 -16.57 -28.69 -5.89
N GLU A 644 -17.69 -27.98 -5.73
CA GLU A 644 -18.72 -28.27 -4.72
C GLU A 644 -19.33 -29.66 -4.90
N ASP A 645 -19.73 -30.03 -6.13
CA ASP A 645 -20.28 -31.35 -6.43
C ASP A 645 -19.31 -32.47 -6.05
N TRP A 646 -18.01 -32.25 -6.27
CA TRP A 646 -16.95 -33.19 -5.97
C TRP A 646 -16.58 -33.21 -4.47
N GLY A 647 -17.02 -32.23 -3.69
CA GLY A 647 -16.74 -32.12 -2.25
C GLY A 647 -15.35 -31.55 -1.95
N LEU A 648 -14.73 -30.87 -2.92
CA LEU A 648 -13.36 -30.35 -2.75
C LEU A 648 -13.28 -29.23 -1.70
N PHE A 649 -14.43 -28.66 -1.33
CA PHE A 649 -14.56 -27.61 -0.32
C PHE A 649 -15.05 -28.13 1.04
N ASP A 650 -15.15 -29.46 1.24
CA ASP A 650 -15.63 -30.02 2.52
C ASP A 650 -14.67 -29.69 3.69
N ASP A 651 -13.36 -29.51 3.40
CA ASP A 651 -12.33 -29.12 4.37
C ASP A 651 -11.59 -27.84 3.94
N TRP A 652 -12.26 -26.70 4.11
CA TRP A 652 -11.71 -25.37 3.80
C TRP A 652 -10.38 -25.05 4.50
N ARG A 653 -10.10 -25.66 5.67
CA ARG A 653 -8.89 -25.34 6.46
C ARG A 653 -7.62 -25.89 5.83
N ASN A 654 -7.73 -26.99 5.08
CA ASN A 654 -6.58 -27.71 4.53
C ASN A 654 -6.33 -27.45 3.05
N ILE A 655 -7.11 -26.59 2.39
CA ILE A 655 -6.96 -26.29 0.97
C ILE A 655 -6.37 -24.90 0.69
N GLY A 656 -6.12 -24.08 1.70
CA GLY A 656 -5.72 -22.67 1.52
C GLY A 656 -4.36 -22.44 0.82
N ASN A 657 -3.50 -23.45 0.77
CA ASN A 657 -2.18 -23.43 0.13
C ASN A 657 -2.08 -24.45 -1.00
N LEU A 658 -1.04 -24.31 -1.83
CA LEU A 658 -0.85 -25.12 -3.02
C LEU A 658 -0.74 -26.62 -2.69
N SER A 659 0.04 -26.99 -1.67
CA SER A 659 0.27 -28.37 -1.25
C SER A 659 -1.00 -29.03 -0.73
N GLY A 660 -1.79 -28.29 0.05
CA GLY A 660 -3.08 -28.69 0.59
C GLY A 660 -4.10 -28.95 -0.51
N TRP A 661 -4.19 -28.04 -1.49
CA TRP A 661 -5.08 -28.20 -2.63
C TRP A 661 -4.71 -29.37 -3.53
N GLN A 662 -3.41 -29.53 -3.84
CA GLN A 662 -2.94 -30.67 -4.62
C GLN A 662 -3.22 -32.01 -3.92
N ARG A 663 -3.11 -32.05 -2.59
CA ARG A 663 -3.49 -33.22 -1.79
C ARG A 663 -4.98 -33.48 -1.86
N CYS A 664 -5.82 -32.46 -1.70
CA CYS A 664 -7.28 -32.58 -1.85
C CYS A 664 -7.66 -33.15 -3.22
N LEU A 665 -7.07 -32.64 -4.31
CA LEU A 665 -7.29 -33.16 -5.66
C LEU A 665 -6.89 -34.63 -5.78
N ARG A 666 -5.72 -35.03 -5.26
CA ARG A 666 -5.30 -36.45 -5.25
C ARG A 666 -6.25 -37.34 -4.46
N GLU A 667 -6.69 -36.89 -3.29
CA GLU A 667 -7.64 -37.60 -2.44
C GLU A 667 -9.00 -37.80 -3.13
N HIS A 668 -9.40 -36.88 -3.99
CA HIS A 668 -10.64 -36.95 -4.78
C HIS A 668 -10.44 -37.49 -6.20
N CYS A 669 -9.29 -38.07 -6.51
CA CYS A 669 -8.98 -38.61 -7.85
C CYS A 669 -9.19 -37.59 -8.98
N ALA A 670 -9.00 -36.31 -8.68
CA ALA A 670 -9.35 -35.17 -9.53
C ALA A 670 -8.10 -34.49 -10.12
N GLU A 671 -8.23 -33.98 -11.33
CA GLU A 671 -7.30 -33.04 -11.96
C GLU A 671 -8.11 -31.91 -12.60
N ILE A 672 -7.50 -30.73 -12.75
CA ILE A 672 -8.15 -29.57 -13.38
C ILE A 672 -7.46 -29.30 -14.71
N LYS A 673 -8.24 -29.28 -15.80
CA LYS A 673 -7.78 -28.94 -17.15
C LYS A 673 -8.70 -27.91 -17.77
N HIS A 674 -8.14 -26.78 -18.19
CA HIS A 674 -8.91 -25.68 -18.81
C HIS A 674 -10.14 -25.27 -17.99
N HIS A 675 -9.99 -25.15 -16.65
CA HIS A 675 -11.08 -24.84 -15.72
C HIS A 675 -12.25 -25.84 -15.75
N LYS A 676 -11.93 -27.13 -15.91
CA LYS A 676 -12.87 -28.24 -15.75
C LYS A 676 -12.23 -29.33 -14.93
N LEU A 677 -13.03 -29.93 -14.04
CA LEU A 677 -12.60 -31.10 -13.28
C LEU A 677 -12.71 -32.35 -14.14
N THR A 678 -11.63 -33.11 -14.21
CA THR A 678 -11.56 -34.43 -14.85
C THR A 678 -10.97 -35.44 -13.87
N TRP A 679 -11.26 -36.73 -14.10
CA TRP A 679 -10.64 -37.81 -13.33
C TRP A 679 -9.18 -37.96 -13.72
N MET A 680 -8.29 -38.18 -12.76
CA MET A 680 -6.89 -38.53 -13.04
C MET A 680 -6.83 -39.84 -13.85
N LYS A 681 -5.89 -39.91 -14.81
CA LYS A 681 -5.78 -41.05 -15.75
C LYS A 681 -5.47 -42.37 -15.06
N ASP A 682 -4.79 -42.32 -13.93
CA ASP A 682 -4.27 -43.42 -13.11
C ASP A 682 -5.07 -43.60 -11.80
N ALA A 683 -6.25 -43.01 -11.69
CA ALA A 683 -7.10 -43.13 -10.51
C ALA A 683 -7.62 -44.56 -10.29
N ASP A 684 -7.63 -45.01 -9.02
CA ASP A 684 -8.21 -46.28 -8.60
C ASP A 684 -9.70 -46.37 -9.02
N PRO A 685 -10.09 -47.34 -9.88
CA PRO A 685 -11.46 -47.49 -10.36
C PRO A 685 -12.50 -47.67 -9.24
N TYR A 686 -12.13 -48.34 -8.14
CA TYR A 686 -13.03 -48.55 -7.00
C TYR A 686 -13.29 -47.22 -6.28
N LYS A 687 -12.23 -46.45 -6.01
CA LYS A 687 -12.31 -45.13 -5.40
C LYS A 687 -13.12 -44.15 -6.26
N VAL A 688 -12.91 -44.15 -7.57
CA VAL A 688 -13.69 -43.33 -8.53
C VAL A 688 -15.18 -43.69 -8.48
N LYS A 689 -15.53 -44.98 -8.37
CA LYS A 689 -16.94 -45.41 -8.27
C LYS A 689 -17.62 -44.86 -7.01
N LEU A 690 -16.93 -44.90 -5.86
CA LEU A 690 -17.44 -44.34 -4.61
C LEU A 690 -17.64 -42.82 -4.71
N LEU A 691 -16.64 -42.10 -5.24
CA LEU A 691 -16.71 -40.65 -5.40
C LEU A 691 -17.82 -40.23 -6.39
N LYS A 692 -18.03 -40.96 -7.50
CA LYS A 692 -19.16 -40.73 -8.41
C LYS A 692 -20.51 -40.88 -7.72
N SER A 693 -20.64 -41.87 -6.82
CA SER A 693 -21.87 -42.04 -6.02
C SER A 693 -22.09 -40.85 -5.09
N ALA A 694 -21.03 -40.37 -4.43
CA ALA A 694 -21.10 -39.19 -3.56
C ALA A 694 -21.48 -37.92 -4.35
N ILE A 695 -20.87 -37.68 -5.51
CA ILE A 695 -21.19 -36.58 -6.43
C ILE A 695 -22.67 -36.62 -6.83
N ASN A 696 -23.18 -37.78 -7.23
CA ASN A 696 -24.58 -37.93 -7.63
C ASN A 696 -25.55 -37.63 -6.47
N ASN A 697 -25.21 -38.03 -5.25
CA ASN A 697 -25.99 -37.71 -4.06
C ASN A 697 -25.98 -36.20 -3.77
N ARG A 698 -24.81 -35.54 -3.83
CA ARG A 698 -24.73 -34.07 -3.66
C ARG A 698 -25.56 -33.33 -4.69
N ARG A 699 -25.48 -33.73 -5.96
CA ARG A 699 -26.29 -33.15 -7.05
C ARG A 699 -27.79 -33.31 -6.82
N LYS A 700 -28.25 -34.50 -6.41
CA LYS A 700 -29.66 -34.76 -6.11
C LYS A 700 -30.15 -33.92 -4.93
N ASN A 701 -29.36 -33.80 -3.87
CA ASN A 701 -29.72 -33.01 -2.70
C ASN A 701 -29.82 -31.52 -3.05
N ARG A 702 -28.93 -31.00 -3.90
CA ARG A 702 -29.01 -29.60 -4.35
C ARG A 702 -30.27 -29.31 -5.17
N HIS A 703 -30.67 -30.20 -6.08
CA HIS A 703 -31.87 -29.99 -6.90
C HIS A 703 -33.15 -29.92 -6.05
N LYS A 704 -33.22 -30.68 -4.94
CA LYS A 704 -34.34 -30.60 -3.99
C LYS A 704 -34.42 -29.25 -3.29
N VAL A 705 -33.28 -28.60 -3.00
CA VAL A 705 -33.23 -27.29 -2.33
C VAL A 705 -33.57 -26.13 -3.27
N THR A 706 -33.50 -26.34 -4.59
CA THR A 706 -33.84 -25.30 -5.59
C THR A 706 -35.29 -25.39 -6.11
N GLU A 707 -36.03 -26.44 -5.76
CA GLU A 707 -37.46 -26.62 -6.11
C GLU A 707 -38.42 -26.19 -4.98
N ASP A 708 -37.90 -25.98 -3.77
CA ASP A 708 -38.55 -25.31 -2.63
C ASP A 708 -38.14 -23.83 -2.59
#